data_AF-A0A257TS24-F1
#
_entry.id   AF-A0A257TS24-F1
#
_cell.length_a   1.000
_cell.length_b   1.000
_cell.length_c   1.000
_cell.angle_alpha   90.00
_cell.angle_beta   90.00
_cell.angle_gamma   90.00
#
_symmetry.space_group_name_H-M   'P 1'
#
loop_
_entity.id
_entity.type
_entity.pdbx_description
1 polymer ?
#
loop_
_entity_poly.entity_id
_entity_poly.type
_entity_poly.pdbx_seq_one_letter_code
_entity_poly.pdbx_strand_id
1 'polypeptide(L)'
;LDPRVAAFRSPTGREVFHSVCHAKEICTPDPFDVRSIHAEARAVFETMIERATTPPGTPSGRSLLLLGESGSGKTHLMRAFRNYVHARDLGYCGYLQMTTPTHNYGRYILSKLLASLDERYDDPRVQLSALMCLSTAMVDRLGTDYVSIIDDLRSGHYKPDDLAESVYHLSKDVLAELGATKEGLLDPILALVYLQRQDPAVRAAAHSYLRCEDLARFDREALGGIVPRTDDSHPLEMIESLGYLMWAVHGRPLVLFIDQLEEMYNLENAKELFRRAMGAVNTLAENVPSSTVVIACLEDYYEELKTSLARPLIDRIERNPDKIRLESRRSEEEIVDLVGCRLAVLYEDAGVEVDRGDPTFPIPAAELRERRNLRTRDVLDWCRRYQQQYRTSAPPQTDAEVPTETSRGVADLEEKWQTFQAENKWNVPADESELAKILAAAIERTNGEASHNGDRFEATSHGRMIDLKARVNDRVLETLVGICNKRPQGGGLARQVREVDNLAAARGRFLVRSMEFPSSPGAQISTLLGDYITRGGRRAVIEDSQWRAMLAFEDFCQRHQDQPAFAAWLRSEKPLTRIQPLRELLRLDEPTTAELSPPSAPKVERPAEKQNRPALVPVVAPRSNASGRLRLGVTAGLSSAPVEIASAELTRHAAFLGGTGSGKTTLALNLIEQLIEQGIPAVLIDRKGDLCGYADEAWWQAPADTPDSTARKRALRDRVLVELYTPGNPRGRPSKLPLVPAGMSADGQFDQLAASAGSALASMIGFGSESRYGPQRAILIHAVKQLAVLRPGQESGIEELVELVDSADPSLVNAIGKLDTKHFKAIVQKLETVRLTRGELFASSAGPLDFNRLLAAEGGRTRLTIISTKFLGDTADVQFWVAQFLNELRRWTSGHPSAS
;
A
#
# COMPACT_ATOMS: atom_id res chain seq x y z
N LEU A 1 39.13 -16.48 -10.83
CA LEU A 1 38.35 -15.95 -9.70
C LEU A 1 37.53 -17.10 -9.16
N ASP A 2 37.47 -17.29 -7.83
CA ASP A 2 36.61 -18.30 -7.22
C ASP A 2 35.17 -18.14 -7.77
N PRO A 3 34.52 -19.21 -8.28
CA PRO A 3 33.19 -19.13 -8.87
C PRO A 3 32.14 -18.56 -7.91
N ARG A 4 32.29 -18.77 -6.58
CA ARG A 4 31.43 -18.18 -5.55
C ARG A 4 31.62 -16.65 -5.48
N VAL A 5 32.85 -16.16 -5.64
CA VAL A 5 33.14 -14.73 -5.73
C VAL A 5 32.51 -14.11 -6.99
N ALA A 6 32.55 -14.83 -8.12
CA ALA A 6 31.90 -14.38 -9.35
C ALA A 6 30.38 -14.28 -9.20
N ALA A 7 29.75 -15.30 -8.60
CA ALA A 7 28.31 -15.30 -8.28
C ALA A 7 27.95 -14.17 -7.31
N PHE A 8 28.72 -14.00 -6.22
CA PHE A 8 28.51 -12.95 -5.22
C PHE A 8 28.63 -11.54 -5.82
N ARG A 9 29.51 -11.34 -6.79
CA ARG A 9 29.72 -10.06 -7.50
C ARG A 9 28.78 -9.83 -8.66
N SER A 10 28.02 -10.84 -9.11
CA SER A 10 27.20 -10.72 -10.30
C SER A 10 26.19 -9.56 -10.16
N PRO A 11 26.20 -8.55 -11.06
CA PRO A 11 25.21 -7.47 -11.05
C PRO A 11 23.84 -7.94 -11.53
N THR A 12 23.77 -9.10 -12.19
CA THR A 12 22.55 -9.72 -12.73
C THR A 12 22.08 -10.94 -11.91
N GLY A 13 22.73 -11.23 -10.78
CA GLY A 13 22.36 -12.32 -9.88
C GLY A 13 21.19 -11.94 -8.98
N ARG A 14 20.44 -12.95 -8.50
CA ARG A 14 19.30 -12.78 -7.59
C ARG A 14 19.70 -11.96 -6.35
N GLU A 15 18.87 -11.00 -5.96
CA GLU A 15 19.05 -10.28 -4.69
C GLU A 15 18.59 -11.17 -3.54
N VAL A 16 19.54 -11.59 -2.68
CA VAL A 16 19.27 -12.51 -1.56
C VAL A 16 19.28 -11.83 -0.18
N PHE A 17 19.78 -10.59 -0.08
CA PHE A 17 19.87 -9.82 1.17
C PHE A 17 18.78 -8.74 1.31
N HIS A 18 17.54 -9.06 0.91
CA HIS A 18 16.40 -8.20 1.18
C HIS A 18 16.00 -8.29 2.67
N SER A 19 15.71 -7.15 3.29
CA SER A 19 15.52 -7.03 4.75
C SER A 19 14.06 -6.87 5.20
N VAL A 20 13.14 -6.88 4.23
CA VAL A 20 11.69 -6.80 4.43
C VAL A 20 11.04 -8.02 3.78
N CYS A 21 10.16 -8.67 4.53
CA CYS A 21 9.22 -9.66 4.00
C CYS A 21 7.88 -8.95 3.85
N HIS A 22 7.34 -8.91 2.63
CA HIS A 22 6.04 -8.30 2.38
C HIS A 22 4.95 -9.34 2.56
N ALA A 23 3.76 -8.91 3.01
CA ALA A 23 2.54 -9.73 3.08
C ALA A 23 2.28 -10.58 1.83
N LYS A 24 2.64 -10.01 0.67
CA LYS A 24 2.41 -10.58 -0.66
C LYS A 24 3.28 -11.81 -0.92
N GLU A 25 4.36 -12.00 -0.16
CA GLU A 25 5.28 -13.16 -0.28
C GLU A 25 4.81 -14.36 0.55
N ILE A 26 3.82 -14.20 1.41
CA ILE A 26 3.38 -15.25 2.36
C ILE A 26 2.92 -16.51 1.64
N CYS A 27 2.29 -16.37 0.48
CA CYS A 27 1.81 -17.50 -0.31
C CYS A 27 2.87 -18.16 -1.20
N THR A 28 4.12 -17.67 -1.14
CA THR A 28 5.24 -18.23 -1.91
C THR A 28 6.21 -18.99 -1.00
N PRO A 29 6.83 -20.08 -1.49
CA PRO A 29 7.86 -20.80 -0.75
C PRO A 29 8.99 -19.87 -0.31
N ASP A 30 9.44 -20.01 0.93
CA ASP A 30 10.53 -19.21 1.49
C ASP A 30 11.83 -20.03 1.50
N PRO A 31 12.72 -19.84 0.52
CA PRO A 31 13.99 -20.56 0.49
C PRO A 31 14.98 -20.04 1.55
N PHE A 32 14.66 -18.96 2.27
CA PHE A 32 15.54 -18.29 3.23
C PHE A 32 15.12 -18.50 4.69
N ASP A 33 14.15 -19.38 4.95
CA ASP A 33 13.66 -19.67 6.29
C ASP A 33 14.73 -20.37 7.14
N VAL A 34 14.95 -19.86 8.36
CA VAL A 34 15.89 -20.42 9.33
C VAL A 34 15.12 -20.95 10.53
N ARG A 35 15.16 -22.27 10.71
CA ARG A 35 14.39 -22.99 11.75
C ARG A 35 14.78 -22.63 13.19
N SER A 36 16.04 -22.26 13.42
CA SER A 36 16.54 -21.87 14.75
C SER A 36 15.96 -20.55 15.23
N ILE A 37 15.64 -19.63 14.31
CA ILE A 37 15.02 -18.33 14.64
C ILE A 37 13.56 -18.55 15.09
N HIS A 38 13.24 -18.08 16.30
CA HIS A 38 11.93 -18.21 16.95
C HIS A 38 11.49 -19.67 17.15
N ALA A 39 12.43 -20.56 17.49
CA ALA A 39 12.17 -21.98 17.68
C ALA A 39 11.02 -22.28 18.66
N GLU A 40 10.89 -21.51 19.75
CA GLU A 40 9.78 -21.62 20.69
C GLU A 40 8.42 -21.37 20.02
N ALA A 41 8.29 -20.27 19.27
CA ALA A 41 7.05 -19.95 18.56
C ALA A 41 6.67 -21.02 17.54
N ARG A 42 7.66 -21.59 16.85
CA ARG A 42 7.47 -22.71 15.92
C ARG A 42 6.97 -23.95 16.65
N ALA A 43 7.61 -24.36 17.74
CA ALA A 43 7.21 -25.54 18.50
C ALA A 43 5.77 -25.42 19.06
N VAL A 44 5.40 -24.24 19.57
CA VAL A 44 4.03 -23.98 20.04
C VAL A 44 3.03 -24.04 18.90
N PHE A 45 3.32 -23.39 17.76
CA PHE A 45 2.45 -23.43 16.59
C PHE A 45 2.29 -24.86 16.04
N GLU A 46 3.38 -25.61 15.90
CA GLU A 46 3.36 -27.00 15.45
C GLU A 46 2.49 -27.87 16.37
N THR A 47 2.65 -27.71 17.69
CA THR A 47 1.79 -28.39 18.68
C THR A 47 0.31 -28.01 18.53
N MET A 48 0.01 -26.73 18.26
CA MET A 48 -1.38 -26.30 18.04
C MET A 48 -1.97 -26.96 16.79
N ILE A 49 -1.23 -27.01 15.69
CA ILE A 49 -1.69 -27.67 14.45
C ILE A 49 -1.88 -29.17 14.67
N GLU A 50 -0.93 -29.85 15.30
CA GLU A 50 -1.06 -31.28 15.63
C GLU A 50 -2.33 -31.56 16.44
N ARG A 51 -2.59 -30.77 17.49
CA ARG A 51 -3.80 -30.89 18.30
C ARG A 51 -5.07 -30.55 17.51
N ALA A 52 -5.02 -29.55 16.65
CA ALA A 52 -6.16 -29.15 15.83
C ALA A 52 -6.50 -30.23 14.78
N THR A 53 -5.51 -30.95 14.25
CA THR A 53 -5.69 -32.07 13.29
C THR A 53 -6.07 -33.40 13.94
N THR A 54 -5.93 -33.54 15.27
CA THR A 54 -6.22 -34.79 15.98
C THR A 54 -7.67 -34.80 16.49
N PRO A 55 -8.53 -35.75 16.09
CA PRO A 55 -9.90 -35.84 16.60
C PRO A 55 -9.96 -35.93 18.13
N PRO A 56 -10.89 -35.23 18.81
CA PRO A 56 -12.03 -34.48 18.28
C PRO A 56 -11.72 -33.01 17.86
N GLY A 57 -10.44 -32.65 17.75
CA GLY A 57 -9.97 -31.27 17.61
C GLY A 57 -9.74 -30.60 18.97
N THR A 58 -9.34 -29.32 18.95
CA THR A 58 -9.00 -28.57 20.17
C THR A 58 -10.18 -27.80 20.75
N PRO A 59 -10.65 -28.08 21.98
CA PRO A 59 -11.70 -27.28 22.64
C PRO A 59 -11.19 -25.94 23.20
N SER A 60 -9.87 -25.76 23.28
CA SER A 60 -9.20 -24.55 23.77
C SER A 60 -7.80 -24.45 23.15
N GLY A 61 -7.08 -23.33 23.35
CA GLY A 61 -5.72 -23.24 22.83
C GLY A 61 -5.62 -22.77 21.38
N ARG A 62 -6.62 -22.03 20.88
CA ARG A 62 -6.81 -21.76 19.44
C ARG A 62 -6.16 -20.47 18.96
N SER A 63 -5.64 -19.64 19.85
CA SER A 63 -5.11 -18.32 19.50
C SER A 63 -3.68 -18.15 19.98
N LEU A 64 -2.73 -18.03 19.06
CA LEU A 64 -1.33 -17.75 19.37
C LEU A 64 -1.05 -16.27 19.20
N LEU A 65 -0.71 -15.58 20.29
CA LEU A 65 -0.29 -14.18 20.27
C LEU A 65 1.24 -14.07 20.18
N LEU A 66 1.70 -13.43 19.11
CA LEU A 66 3.10 -13.10 18.87
C LEU A 66 3.31 -11.59 19.01
N LEU A 67 4.06 -11.19 20.03
CA LEU A 67 4.42 -9.80 20.28
C LEU A 67 5.89 -9.58 19.90
N GLY A 68 6.20 -8.47 19.26
CA GLY A 68 7.61 -8.11 19.05
C GLY A 68 7.79 -6.77 18.40
N GLU A 69 8.99 -6.20 18.54
CA GLU A 69 9.37 -4.92 17.96
C GLU A 69 9.33 -4.93 16.42
N SER A 70 9.43 -3.74 15.80
CA SER A 70 9.60 -3.65 14.34
C SER A 70 10.89 -4.33 13.91
N GLY A 71 10.80 -5.21 12.91
CA GLY A 71 11.94 -5.98 12.41
C GLY A 71 12.26 -7.27 13.18
N SER A 72 11.42 -7.69 14.15
CA SER A 72 11.59 -8.98 14.84
C SER A 72 11.33 -10.21 13.96
N GLY A 73 10.73 -10.04 12.77
CA GLY A 73 10.45 -11.13 11.83
C GLY A 73 9.03 -11.69 11.88
N LYS A 74 8.06 -10.96 12.44
CA LYS A 74 6.63 -11.35 12.52
C LYS A 74 6.07 -11.91 11.20
N THR A 75 6.09 -11.11 10.13
CA THR A 75 5.56 -11.49 8.81
C THR A 75 6.30 -12.68 8.19
N HIS A 76 7.63 -12.76 8.37
CA HIS A 76 8.44 -13.89 7.91
C HIS A 76 8.09 -15.18 8.65
N LEU A 77 7.82 -15.11 9.96
CA LEU A 77 7.37 -16.25 10.75
C LEU A 77 5.98 -16.73 10.31
N MET A 78 5.06 -15.83 9.95
CA MET A 78 3.75 -16.21 9.38
C MET A 78 3.90 -16.94 8.04
N ARG A 79 4.81 -16.48 7.18
CA ARG A 79 5.16 -17.19 5.93
C ARG A 79 5.68 -18.60 6.21
N ALA A 80 6.58 -18.74 7.17
CA ALA A 80 7.11 -20.05 7.58
C ALA A 80 6.01 -20.98 8.13
N PHE A 81 5.08 -20.45 8.93
CA PHE A 81 3.92 -21.20 9.42
C PHE A 81 2.99 -21.65 8.31
N ARG A 82 2.64 -20.77 7.36
CA ARG A 82 1.83 -21.15 6.19
C ARG A 82 2.50 -22.26 5.39
N ASN A 83 3.78 -22.11 5.06
CA ASN A 83 4.54 -23.10 4.30
C ASN A 83 4.63 -24.43 5.04
N TYR A 84 4.79 -24.41 6.37
CA TYR A 84 4.73 -25.62 7.19
C TYR A 84 3.37 -26.35 7.05
N VAL A 85 2.26 -25.62 7.14
CA VAL A 85 0.90 -26.18 7.07
C VAL A 85 0.61 -26.75 5.68
N HIS A 86 0.87 -25.99 4.62
CA HIS A 86 0.51 -26.42 3.26
C HIS A 86 1.44 -27.51 2.72
N ALA A 87 2.76 -27.39 2.91
CA ALA A 87 3.71 -28.40 2.41
C ALA A 87 3.55 -29.78 3.08
N ARG A 88 2.85 -29.84 4.21
CA ARG A 88 2.54 -31.09 4.93
C ARG A 88 1.06 -31.45 4.88
N ASP A 89 0.26 -30.73 4.09
CA ASP A 89 -1.16 -31.04 3.91
C ASP A 89 -1.96 -30.96 5.23
N LEU A 90 -1.54 -30.11 6.17
CA LEU A 90 -2.05 -30.06 7.56
C LEU A 90 -3.19 -29.06 7.78
N GLY A 91 -3.61 -28.29 6.78
CA GLY A 91 -4.58 -27.22 7.00
C GLY A 91 -4.82 -26.34 5.78
N TYR A 92 -5.77 -25.41 5.93
CA TYR A 92 -6.08 -24.35 4.98
C TYR A 92 -5.74 -23.00 5.60
N CYS A 93 -5.07 -22.11 4.86
CA CYS A 93 -4.53 -20.88 5.44
C CYS A 93 -5.19 -19.63 4.84
N GLY A 94 -5.55 -18.68 5.69
CA GLY A 94 -5.90 -17.31 5.32
C GLY A 94 -4.90 -16.34 5.93
N TYR A 95 -4.48 -15.32 5.17
CA TYR A 95 -3.61 -14.25 5.66
C TYR A 95 -4.28 -12.87 5.55
N LEU A 96 -4.16 -12.08 6.61
CA LEU A 96 -4.82 -10.79 6.75
C LEU A 96 -3.87 -9.75 7.36
N GLN A 97 -3.72 -8.61 6.68
CA GLN A 97 -3.15 -7.40 7.28
C GLN A 97 -4.30 -6.50 7.74
N MET A 98 -4.21 -5.93 8.93
CA MET A 98 -5.29 -5.11 9.48
C MET A 98 -5.01 -3.63 9.27
N THR A 99 -5.02 -3.19 8.01
CA THR A 99 -4.57 -1.85 7.60
C THR A 99 -5.72 -0.87 7.31
N THR A 100 -6.94 -1.36 7.09
CA THR A 100 -8.08 -0.52 6.66
C THR A 100 -9.16 -0.42 7.74
N PRO A 101 -9.65 0.80 8.08
CA PRO A 101 -10.83 0.96 8.91
C PRO A 101 -12.09 0.51 8.15
N THR A 102 -12.60 -0.68 8.47
CA THR A 102 -13.86 -1.18 7.90
C THR A 102 -14.97 -1.22 8.94
N HIS A 103 -16.20 -0.96 8.50
CA HIS A 103 -17.40 -1.11 9.32
C HIS A 103 -17.81 -2.58 9.49
N ASN A 104 -17.41 -3.48 8.59
CA ASN A 104 -17.70 -4.92 8.64
C ASN A 104 -16.41 -5.74 8.46
N TYR A 105 -15.80 -6.13 9.59
CA TYR A 105 -14.60 -6.99 9.59
C TYR A 105 -14.88 -8.40 9.08
N GLY A 106 -16.10 -8.93 9.21
CA GLY A 106 -16.45 -10.24 8.68
C GLY A 106 -16.28 -10.30 7.16
N ARG A 107 -16.80 -9.28 6.44
CA ARG A 107 -16.64 -9.16 4.98
C ARG A 107 -15.17 -9.02 4.57
N TYR A 108 -14.41 -8.23 5.32
CA TYR A 108 -12.96 -8.08 5.08
C TYR A 108 -12.22 -9.41 5.25
N ILE A 109 -12.48 -10.12 6.36
CA ILE A 109 -11.86 -11.42 6.66
C ILE A 109 -12.21 -12.43 5.57
N LEU A 110 -13.49 -12.52 5.17
CA LEU A 110 -13.94 -13.45 4.13
C LEU A 110 -13.27 -13.18 2.79
N SER A 111 -13.18 -11.91 2.39
CA SER A 111 -12.53 -11.51 1.13
C SER A 111 -11.05 -11.91 1.11
N LYS A 112 -10.29 -11.62 2.17
CA LYS A 112 -8.88 -12.00 2.28
C LYS A 112 -8.67 -13.50 2.42
N LEU A 113 -9.57 -14.20 3.11
CA LEU A 113 -9.57 -15.66 3.20
C LEU A 113 -9.78 -16.28 1.82
N LEU A 114 -10.81 -15.89 1.08
CA LEU A 114 -11.06 -16.44 -0.26
C LEU A 114 -9.94 -16.11 -1.24
N ALA A 115 -9.36 -14.90 -1.17
CA ALA A 115 -8.15 -14.59 -1.94
C ALA A 115 -6.99 -15.53 -1.59
N SER A 116 -6.78 -15.86 -0.31
CA SER A 116 -5.75 -16.81 0.12
C SER A 116 -6.06 -18.25 -0.29
N LEU A 117 -7.34 -18.64 -0.37
CA LEU A 117 -7.77 -19.97 -0.79
C LEU A 117 -7.75 -20.16 -2.30
N ASP A 118 -7.85 -19.07 -3.07
CA ASP A 118 -7.65 -19.07 -4.52
C ASP A 118 -6.17 -19.16 -4.90
N GLU A 119 -5.24 -18.92 -3.97
CA GLU A 119 -3.83 -19.21 -4.19
C GLU A 119 -3.55 -20.71 -4.23
N ARG A 120 -2.45 -21.08 -4.89
CA ARG A 120 -2.04 -22.48 -5.02
C ARG A 120 -1.86 -23.14 -3.65
N TYR A 121 -2.46 -24.31 -3.52
CA TYR A 121 -2.16 -25.21 -2.43
C TYR A 121 -0.76 -25.79 -2.67
N ASP A 122 0.14 -25.70 -1.68
CA ASP A 122 1.55 -26.08 -1.82
C ASP A 122 1.75 -27.62 -1.82
N ASP A 123 0.99 -28.34 -2.66
CA ASP A 123 1.22 -29.75 -2.98
C ASP A 123 1.81 -29.84 -4.40
N PRO A 124 3.09 -30.24 -4.57
CA PRO A 124 3.74 -30.41 -5.86
C PRO A 124 2.99 -31.34 -6.84
N ARG A 125 2.11 -32.21 -6.33
CA ARG A 125 1.33 -33.17 -7.12
C ARG A 125 0.04 -32.58 -7.68
N VAL A 126 -0.43 -31.47 -7.11
CA VAL A 126 -1.78 -30.92 -7.35
C VAL A 126 -1.66 -29.42 -7.64
N GLN A 127 -1.77 -29.04 -8.92
CA GLN A 127 -1.76 -27.62 -9.34
C GLN A 127 -3.13 -26.93 -9.14
N LEU A 128 -3.74 -27.12 -7.97
CA LEU A 128 -5.06 -26.58 -7.63
C LEU A 128 -4.95 -25.44 -6.61
N SER A 129 -5.93 -24.55 -6.64
CA SER A 129 -6.19 -23.64 -5.53
C SER A 129 -6.68 -24.42 -4.31
N ALA A 130 -6.44 -23.90 -3.11
CA ALA A 130 -6.89 -24.52 -1.88
C ALA A 130 -8.42 -24.71 -1.85
N LEU A 131 -9.16 -23.74 -2.40
CA LEU A 131 -10.62 -23.81 -2.53
C LEU A 131 -11.06 -24.98 -3.43
N MET A 132 -10.34 -25.21 -4.53
CA MET A 132 -10.61 -26.32 -5.42
C MET A 132 -10.19 -27.66 -4.83
N CYS A 133 -9.11 -27.72 -4.06
CA CYS A 133 -8.74 -28.92 -3.29
C CYS A 133 -9.89 -29.33 -2.36
N LEU A 134 -10.52 -28.38 -1.66
CA LEU A 134 -11.67 -28.63 -0.81
C LEU A 134 -12.87 -29.15 -1.61
N SER A 135 -13.23 -28.45 -2.70
CA SER A 135 -14.35 -28.84 -3.57
C SER A 135 -14.16 -30.24 -4.17
N THR A 136 -12.95 -30.56 -4.63
CA THR A 136 -12.63 -31.85 -5.24
C THR A 136 -12.73 -32.97 -4.22
N ALA A 137 -12.20 -32.76 -3.03
CA ALA A 137 -12.31 -33.75 -1.98
C ALA A 137 -13.74 -33.99 -1.50
N MET A 138 -14.60 -32.95 -1.49
CA MET A 138 -16.01 -33.12 -1.16
C MET A 138 -16.71 -34.10 -2.10
N VAL A 139 -16.48 -33.96 -3.41
CA VAL A 139 -17.11 -34.85 -4.40
C VAL A 139 -16.45 -36.23 -4.44
N ASP A 140 -15.14 -36.32 -4.25
CA ASP A 140 -14.40 -37.60 -4.26
C ASP A 140 -14.81 -38.51 -3.08
N ARG A 141 -15.31 -37.94 -1.97
CA ARG A 141 -15.82 -38.71 -0.82
C ARG A 141 -17.03 -39.57 -1.14
N LEU A 142 -17.80 -39.24 -2.16
CA LEU A 142 -18.97 -40.03 -2.57
C LEU A 142 -18.58 -41.40 -3.14
N GLY A 143 -17.30 -41.61 -3.45
CA GLY A 143 -16.76 -42.88 -3.92
C GLY A 143 -16.86 -43.06 -5.44
N THR A 144 -16.46 -44.25 -5.89
CA THR A 144 -16.25 -44.55 -7.32
C THR A 144 -17.51 -44.50 -8.17
N ASP A 145 -18.68 -44.71 -7.56
CA ASP A 145 -19.96 -44.76 -8.28
C ASP A 145 -20.38 -43.39 -8.82
N TYR A 146 -19.87 -42.32 -8.20
CA TYR A 146 -20.15 -40.93 -8.61
C TYR A 146 -19.13 -40.38 -9.60
N VAL A 147 -18.05 -41.11 -9.92
CA VAL A 147 -17.00 -40.62 -10.83
C VAL A 147 -17.58 -40.21 -12.18
N SER A 148 -18.47 -41.01 -12.76
CA SER A 148 -19.12 -40.66 -14.03
C SER A 148 -20.03 -39.44 -13.92
N ILE A 149 -20.73 -39.29 -12.79
CA ILE A 149 -21.61 -38.14 -12.52
C ILE A 149 -20.79 -36.87 -12.35
N ILE A 150 -19.67 -36.95 -11.64
CA ILE A 150 -18.74 -35.83 -11.41
C ILE A 150 -18.04 -35.45 -12.72
N ASP A 151 -17.62 -36.42 -13.54
CA ASP A 151 -17.03 -36.16 -14.84
C ASP A 151 -18.03 -35.51 -15.83
N ASP A 152 -19.29 -35.97 -15.78
CA ASP A 152 -20.39 -35.34 -16.51
C ASP A 152 -20.67 -33.93 -15.96
N LEU A 153 -20.74 -33.73 -14.64
CA LEU A 153 -20.86 -32.41 -14.02
C LEU A 153 -19.73 -31.47 -14.48
N ARG A 154 -18.48 -31.96 -14.51
CA ARG A 154 -17.33 -31.14 -14.92
C ARG A 154 -17.44 -30.70 -16.37
N SER A 155 -17.90 -31.57 -17.28
CA SER A 155 -17.67 -31.35 -18.71
C SER A 155 -18.83 -31.68 -19.67
N GLY A 156 -19.86 -32.36 -19.17
CA GLY A 156 -21.11 -32.73 -19.85
C GLY A 156 -21.95 -31.55 -20.33
N HIS A 157 -22.96 -31.82 -21.15
CA HIS A 157 -23.86 -30.80 -21.68
C HIS A 157 -25.20 -30.85 -20.97
N TYR A 158 -25.44 -29.86 -20.11
CA TYR A 158 -26.69 -29.72 -19.36
C TYR A 158 -27.51 -28.55 -19.89
N LYS A 159 -28.84 -28.70 -19.82
CA LYS A 159 -29.72 -27.53 -19.73
C LYS A 159 -29.58 -26.93 -18.33
N PRO A 160 -29.88 -25.63 -18.13
CA PRO A 160 -29.74 -24.99 -16.83
C PRO A 160 -30.47 -25.73 -15.70
N ASP A 161 -31.72 -26.16 -15.93
CA ASP A 161 -32.53 -26.86 -14.92
C ASP A 161 -31.95 -28.24 -14.56
N ASP A 162 -31.53 -29.01 -15.56
CA ASP A 162 -30.92 -30.34 -15.36
C ASP A 162 -29.60 -30.26 -14.58
N LEU A 163 -28.81 -29.21 -14.83
CA LEU A 163 -27.56 -28.94 -14.09
C LEU A 163 -27.87 -28.63 -12.63
N ALA A 164 -28.84 -27.74 -12.39
CA ALA A 164 -29.24 -27.33 -11.06
C ALA A 164 -29.75 -28.51 -10.24
N GLU A 165 -30.58 -29.37 -10.83
CA GLU A 165 -31.08 -30.60 -10.20
C GLU A 165 -29.93 -31.55 -9.88
N SER A 166 -29.02 -31.79 -10.84
CA SER A 166 -27.87 -32.68 -10.64
C SER A 166 -26.92 -32.20 -9.53
N VAL A 167 -26.59 -30.90 -9.52
CA VAL A 167 -25.75 -30.29 -8.48
C VAL A 167 -26.44 -30.32 -7.12
N TYR A 168 -27.75 -30.10 -7.08
CA TYR A 168 -28.52 -30.18 -5.84
C TYR A 168 -28.53 -31.58 -5.24
N HIS A 169 -28.78 -32.61 -6.05
CA HIS A 169 -28.71 -33.99 -5.58
C HIS A 169 -27.31 -34.36 -5.11
N LEU A 170 -26.28 -34.06 -5.90
CA LEU A 170 -24.90 -34.33 -5.52
C LEU A 170 -24.53 -33.63 -4.20
N SER A 171 -24.95 -32.37 -4.02
CA SER A 171 -24.69 -31.60 -2.79
C SER A 171 -25.41 -32.18 -1.57
N LYS A 172 -26.63 -32.73 -1.75
CA LYS A 172 -27.33 -33.44 -0.68
C LYS A 172 -26.64 -34.74 -0.30
N ASP A 173 -26.13 -35.47 -1.29
CA ASP A 173 -25.39 -36.71 -1.05
C ASP A 173 -24.07 -36.41 -0.33
N VAL A 174 -23.35 -35.35 -0.73
CA VAL A 174 -22.16 -34.87 -0.01
C VAL A 174 -22.52 -34.51 1.44
N LEU A 175 -23.59 -33.75 1.65
CA LEU A 175 -24.03 -33.36 3.00
C LEU A 175 -24.37 -34.58 3.87
N ALA A 176 -25.02 -35.59 3.30
CA ALA A 176 -25.35 -36.84 3.98
C ALA A 176 -24.10 -37.64 4.34
N GLU A 177 -23.14 -37.76 3.41
CA GLU A 177 -21.88 -38.50 3.61
C GLU A 177 -20.97 -37.83 4.64
N LEU A 178 -21.00 -36.50 4.74
CA LEU A 178 -20.27 -35.77 5.79
C LEU A 178 -20.85 -36.01 7.19
N GLY A 179 -22.06 -36.57 7.31
CA GLY A 179 -22.77 -36.73 8.58
C GLY A 179 -22.97 -35.40 9.31
N ALA A 180 -23.03 -34.30 8.54
CA ALA A 180 -22.93 -32.96 9.09
C ALA A 180 -24.22 -32.55 9.82
N THR A 181 -24.07 -32.09 11.06
CA THR A 181 -25.19 -31.63 11.91
C THR A 181 -25.40 -30.12 11.88
N LYS A 182 -24.49 -29.36 11.27
CA LYS A 182 -24.59 -27.90 11.18
C LYS A 182 -25.64 -27.51 10.12
N GLU A 183 -26.63 -26.73 10.55
CA GLU A 183 -27.66 -26.18 9.67
C GLU A 183 -27.05 -25.18 8.66
N GLY A 184 -27.70 -25.03 7.51
CA GLY A 184 -27.32 -24.02 6.51
C GLY A 184 -26.05 -24.33 5.70
N LEU A 185 -25.52 -25.55 5.76
CA LEU A 185 -24.36 -25.99 4.97
C LEU A 185 -24.66 -26.32 3.51
N LEU A 186 -25.92 -26.57 3.15
CA LEU A 186 -26.26 -27.01 1.80
C LEU A 186 -25.88 -25.97 0.74
N ASP A 187 -26.14 -24.67 0.96
CA ASP A 187 -25.80 -23.65 -0.03
C ASP A 187 -24.28 -23.41 -0.19
N PRO A 188 -23.47 -23.37 0.88
CA PRO A 188 -22.01 -23.41 0.74
C PRO A 188 -21.53 -24.65 -0.02
N ILE A 189 -22.11 -25.82 0.22
CA ILE A 189 -21.79 -27.05 -0.52
C ILE A 189 -22.17 -26.91 -1.99
N LEU A 190 -23.37 -26.43 -2.30
CA LEU A 190 -23.84 -26.15 -3.67
C LEU A 190 -22.83 -25.27 -4.41
N ALA A 191 -22.44 -24.14 -3.81
CA ALA A 191 -21.49 -23.22 -4.42
C ALA A 191 -20.12 -23.87 -4.66
N LEU A 192 -19.60 -24.64 -3.70
CA LEU A 192 -18.35 -25.38 -3.86
C LEU A 192 -18.45 -26.47 -4.93
N VAL A 193 -19.57 -27.19 -5.02
CA VAL A 193 -19.80 -28.19 -6.08
C VAL A 193 -19.90 -27.53 -7.45
N TYR A 194 -20.53 -26.36 -7.56
CA TYR A 194 -20.53 -25.57 -8.81
C TYR A 194 -19.12 -25.19 -9.27
N LEU A 195 -18.12 -25.08 -8.38
CA LEU A 195 -16.72 -24.86 -8.79
C LEU A 195 -16.13 -26.01 -9.62
N GLN A 196 -16.66 -27.23 -9.47
CA GLN A 196 -16.27 -28.37 -10.31
C GLN A 196 -16.65 -28.18 -11.78
N ARG A 197 -17.62 -27.31 -12.06
CA ARG A 197 -18.07 -27.07 -13.43
C ARG A 197 -16.97 -26.36 -14.22
N GLN A 198 -16.61 -26.92 -15.38
CA GLN A 198 -15.70 -26.26 -16.32
C GLN A 198 -16.46 -25.25 -17.20
N ASP A 199 -17.04 -24.26 -16.52
CA ASP A 199 -17.69 -23.10 -17.13
C ASP A 199 -17.27 -21.81 -16.39
N PRO A 200 -16.56 -20.87 -17.05
CA PRO A 200 -16.05 -19.67 -16.40
C PRO A 200 -17.16 -18.80 -15.79
N ALA A 201 -18.33 -18.73 -16.42
CA ALA A 201 -19.44 -17.91 -15.94
C ALA A 201 -20.03 -18.49 -14.64
N VAL A 202 -20.21 -19.82 -14.59
CA VAL A 202 -20.71 -20.53 -13.40
C VAL A 202 -19.71 -20.41 -12.25
N ARG A 203 -18.41 -20.57 -12.52
CA ARG A 203 -17.37 -20.37 -11.49
C ARG A 203 -17.37 -18.94 -10.95
N ALA A 204 -17.39 -17.92 -11.81
CA ALA A 204 -17.43 -16.53 -11.38
C ALA A 204 -18.66 -16.24 -10.50
N ALA A 205 -19.84 -16.76 -10.87
CA ALA A 205 -21.05 -16.65 -10.06
C ALA A 205 -20.91 -17.36 -8.70
N ALA A 206 -20.37 -18.58 -8.67
CA ALA A 206 -20.14 -19.32 -7.43
C ALA A 206 -19.15 -18.59 -6.50
N HIS A 207 -18.10 -17.99 -7.06
CA HIS A 207 -17.17 -17.14 -6.31
C HIS A 207 -17.84 -15.89 -5.74
N SER A 208 -18.71 -15.21 -6.49
CA SER A 208 -19.51 -14.07 -5.98
C SER A 208 -20.41 -14.51 -4.82
N TYR A 209 -21.04 -15.69 -4.92
CA TYR A 209 -21.84 -16.26 -3.84
C TYR A 209 -21.00 -16.50 -2.58
N LEU A 210 -19.84 -17.17 -2.71
CA LEU A 210 -18.94 -17.45 -1.60
C LEU A 210 -18.42 -16.17 -0.93
N ARG A 211 -18.32 -15.06 -1.67
CA ARG A 211 -17.95 -13.73 -1.12
C ARG A 211 -19.10 -13.00 -0.42
N CYS A 212 -20.28 -13.61 -0.32
CA CYS A 212 -21.47 -12.95 0.22
C CYS A 212 -21.84 -11.68 -0.58
N GLU A 213 -21.61 -11.71 -1.90
CA GLU A 213 -22.01 -10.65 -2.82
C GLU A 213 -23.45 -10.87 -3.30
N ASP A 214 -24.09 -9.79 -3.77
CA ASP A 214 -25.36 -9.91 -4.47
C ASP A 214 -25.13 -10.54 -5.85
N LEU A 215 -26.08 -11.33 -6.32
CA LEU A 215 -26.00 -12.01 -7.62
C LEU A 215 -27.01 -11.40 -8.58
N ALA A 216 -26.53 -11.07 -9.80
CA ALA A 216 -27.41 -10.69 -10.88
C ALA A 216 -28.37 -11.84 -11.21
N ARG A 217 -29.51 -11.51 -11.84
CA ARG A 217 -30.54 -12.50 -12.20
C ARG A 217 -29.97 -13.71 -12.95
N PHE A 218 -29.14 -13.46 -13.97
CA PHE A 218 -28.56 -14.52 -14.79
C PHE A 218 -27.57 -15.40 -14.00
N ASP A 219 -26.78 -14.81 -13.11
CA ASP A 219 -25.85 -15.56 -12.24
C ASP A 219 -26.61 -16.43 -11.24
N ARG A 220 -27.72 -15.91 -10.71
CA ARG A 220 -28.63 -16.65 -9.83
C ARG A 220 -29.26 -17.83 -10.55
N GLU A 221 -29.75 -17.63 -11.77
CA GLU A 221 -30.29 -18.70 -12.62
C GLU A 221 -29.20 -19.74 -12.96
N ALA A 222 -27.97 -19.32 -13.22
CA ALA A 222 -26.84 -20.21 -13.51
C ALA A 222 -26.44 -21.11 -12.32
N LEU A 223 -26.73 -20.68 -11.09
CA LEU A 223 -26.51 -21.45 -9.86
C LEU A 223 -27.79 -22.11 -9.33
N GLY A 224 -28.79 -22.34 -10.18
CA GLY A 224 -30.00 -23.07 -9.81
C GLY A 224 -30.92 -22.32 -8.85
N GLY A 225 -30.90 -20.98 -8.88
CA GLY A 225 -31.77 -20.14 -8.07
C GLY A 225 -31.26 -19.87 -6.64
N ILE A 226 -29.99 -20.19 -6.35
CA ILE A 226 -29.39 -20.00 -5.02
C ILE A 226 -29.61 -18.57 -4.48
N VAL A 227 -30.01 -18.43 -3.23
CA VAL A 227 -30.32 -17.12 -2.65
C VAL A 227 -29.04 -16.45 -2.14
N PRO A 228 -28.65 -15.26 -2.66
CA PRO A 228 -27.44 -14.57 -2.23
C PRO A 228 -27.47 -14.23 -0.73
N ARG A 229 -26.32 -14.35 -0.09
CA ARG A 229 -26.15 -14.06 1.34
C ARG A 229 -25.55 -12.66 1.54
N THR A 230 -26.38 -11.62 1.53
CA THR A 230 -25.90 -10.21 1.50
C THR A 230 -25.93 -9.45 2.85
N ASP A 231 -26.60 -9.99 3.86
CA ASP A 231 -26.59 -9.45 5.24
C ASP A 231 -25.18 -9.30 5.83
N ASP A 232 -25.03 -8.41 6.82
CA ASP A 232 -23.77 -8.12 7.50
C ASP A 232 -23.25 -9.30 8.35
N SER A 233 -24.10 -10.21 8.82
CA SER A 233 -23.67 -11.42 9.56
C SER A 233 -23.14 -12.53 8.66
N HIS A 234 -23.66 -12.64 7.44
CA HIS A 234 -23.38 -13.75 6.54
C HIS A 234 -21.90 -13.98 6.24
N PRO A 235 -21.02 -12.97 6.13
CA PRO A 235 -19.61 -13.22 5.88
C PRO A 235 -18.95 -14.08 6.97
N LEU A 236 -19.25 -13.84 8.25
CA LEU A 236 -18.74 -14.67 9.34
C LEU A 236 -19.32 -16.09 9.26
N GLU A 237 -20.62 -16.22 9.04
CA GLU A 237 -21.29 -17.52 8.87
C GLU A 237 -20.74 -18.33 7.69
N MET A 238 -20.35 -17.66 6.60
CA MET A 238 -19.71 -18.29 5.44
C MET A 238 -18.31 -18.79 5.80
N ILE A 239 -17.49 -18.00 6.49
CA ILE A 239 -16.18 -18.45 6.97
C ILE A 239 -16.34 -19.65 7.90
N GLU A 240 -17.33 -19.63 8.78
CA GLU A 240 -17.60 -20.77 9.66
C GLU A 240 -18.05 -22.01 8.90
N SER A 241 -18.84 -21.84 7.84
CA SER A 241 -19.26 -22.94 6.97
C SER A 241 -18.06 -23.55 6.26
N LEU A 242 -17.17 -22.72 5.71
CA LEU A 242 -15.92 -23.17 5.09
C LEU A 242 -15.01 -23.89 6.09
N GLY A 243 -14.79 -23.34 7.28
CA GLY A 243 -13.98 -23.97 8.32
C GLY A 243 -14.54 -25.31 8.79
N TYR A 244 -15.87 -25.43 8.89
CA TYR A 244 -16.52 -26.71 9.18
C TYR A 244 -16.32 -27.72 8.05
N LEU A 245 -16.49 -27.32 6.78
CA LEU A 245 -16.31 -28.20 5.64
C LEU A 245 -14.85 -28.68 5.52
N MET A 246 -13.87 -27.80 5.74
CA MET A 246 -12.44 -28.18 5.78
C MET A 246 -12.18 -29.31 6.80
N TRP A 247 -12.80 -29.21 7.97
CA TRP A 247 -12.70 -30.25 9.00
C TRP A 247 -13.47 -31.52 8.62
N ALA A 248 -14.72 -31.40 8.19
CA ALA A 248 -15.57 -32.55 7.87
C ALA A 248 -15.04 -33.37 6.69
N VAL A 249 -14.45 -32.70 5.69
CA VAL A 249 -13.97 -33.32 4.46
C VAL A 249 -12.58 -33.93 4.64
N HIS A 250 -11.65 -33.20 5.27
CA HIS A 250 -10.23 -33.58 5.33
C HIS A 250 -9.69 -33.83 6.74
N GLY A 251 -10.44 -33.53 7.81
CA GLY A 251 -9.89 -33.47 9.16
C GLY A 251 -8.87 -32.34 9.33
N ARG A 252 -8.98 -31.26 8.53
CA ARG A 252 -8.00 -30.17 8.49
C ARG A 252 -8.53 -28.88 9.11
N PRO A 253 -7.70 -28.18 9.91
CA PRO A 253 -8.04 -26.88 10.49
C PRO A 253 -8.05 -25.73 9.47
N LEU A 254 -8.87 -24.71 9.78
CA LEU A 254 -8.74 -23.37 9.21
C LEU A 254 -7.70 -22.59 10.03
N VAL A 255 -6.60 -22.19 9.40
CA VAL A 255 -5.53 -21.40 10.02
C VAL A 255 -5.60 -19.96 9.54
N LEU A 256 -5.80 -19.00 10.44
CA LEU A 256 -5.84 -17.58 10.12
C LEU A 256 -4.62 -16.86 10.69
N PHE A 257 -3.90 -16.15 9.83
CA PHE A 257 -2.76 -15.31 10.19
C PHE A 257 -3.20 -13.84 10.14
N ILE A 258 -3.12 -13.16 11.28
CA ILE A 258 -3.49 -11.75 11.44
C ILE A 258 -2.22 -10.98 11.77
N ASP A 259 -1.88 -10.01 10.93
CA ASP A 259 -0.63 -9.25 11.01
C ASP A 259 -0.91 -7.75 10.98
N GLN A 260 0.08 -6.97 11.39
CA GLN A 260 0.10 -5.49 11.31
C GLN A 260 -1.13 -4.79 11.92
N LEU A 261 -1.63 -5.27 13.05
CA LEU A 261 -2.71 -4.56 13.77
C LEU A 261 -2.31 -3.13 14.16
N GLU A 262 -1.01 -2.87 14.34
CA GLU A 262 -0.46 -1.56 14.69
C GLU A 262 -0.72 -0.44 13.67
N GLU A 263 -1.02 -0.75 12.40
CA GLU A 263 -1.27 0.29 11.39
C GLU A 263 -2.56 1.08 11.68
N MET A 264 -3.47 0.52 12.47
CA MET A 264 -4.70 1.17 12.92
C MET A 264 -4.46 2.26 13.99
N TYR A 265 -3.25 2.37 14.54
CA TYR A 265 -2.95 3.23 15.69
C TYR A 265 -3.15 4.73 15.43
N ASN A 266 -2.94 5.18 14.19
CA ASN A 266 -3.02 6.60 13.82
C ASN A 266 -4.47 7.09 13.63
N LEU A 267 -5.47 6.23 13.82
CA LEU A 267 -6.88 6.55 13.64
C LEU A 267 -7.50 7.05 14.95
N GLU A 268 -8.31 8.11 14.89
CA GLU A 268 -8.99 8.71 16.05
C GLU A 268 -9.86 7.68 16.84
N ASN A 269 -10.25 6.58 16.19
CA ASN A 269 -11.07 5.50 16.72
C ASN A 269 -10.33 4.14 16.88
N ALA A 270 -8.99 4.14 16.98
CA ALA A 270 -8.16 2.93 17.05
C ALA A 270 -8.66 1.88 18.08
N LYS A 271 -9.02 2.31 19.30
CA LYS A 271 -9.56 1.43 20.36
C LYS A 271 -10.83 0.69 19.93
N GLU A 272 -11.76 1.40 19.30
CA GLU A 272 -13.03 0.82 18.86
C GLU A 272 -12.82 -0.15 17.70
N LEU A 273 -11.96 0.20 16.75
CA LEU A 273 -11.62 -0.66 15.63
C LEU A 273 -10.89 -1.93 16.08
N PHE A 274 -9.92 -1.81 16.98
CA PHE A 274 -9.21 -2.95 17.58
C PHE A 274 -10.17 -3.88 18.33
N ARG A 275 -11.09 -3.32 19.13
CA ARG A 275 -12.12 -4.09 19.84
C ARG A 275 -13.02 -4.87 18.88
N ARG A 276 -13.44 -4.25 17.77
CA ARG A 276 -14.27 -4.92 16.74
C ARG A 276 -13.51 -6.02 16.01
N ALA A 277 -12.27 -5.75 15.61
CA ALA A 277 -11.38 -6.70 14.98
C ALA A 277 -11.19 -7.95 15.85
N MET A 278 -10.74 -7.77 17.10
CA MET A 278 -10.52 -8.86 18.04
C MET A 278 -11.82 -9.58 18.42
N GLY A 279 -12.95 -8.86 18.44
CA GLY A 279 -14.28 -9.44 18.58
C GLY A 279 -14.63 -10.42 17.46
N ALA A 280 -14.46 -10.01 16.19
CA ALA A 280 -14.73 -10.86 15.03
C ALA A 280 -13.82 -12.10 15.00
N VAL A 281 -12.54 -11.93 15.33
CA VAL A 281 -11.56 -13.02 15.43
C VAL A 281 -11.96 -14.02 16.50
N ASN A 282 -12.40 -13.54 17.66
CA ASN A 282 -12.85 -14.40 18.74
C ASN A 282 -14.14 -15.15 18.39
N THR A 283 -15.13 -14.47 17.79
CA THR A 283 -16.37 -15.11 17.32
C THR A 283 -16.04 -16.26 16.35
N LEU A 284 -15.12 -16.03 15.42
CA LEU A 284 -14.67 -17.06 14.50
C LEU A 284 -13.98 -18.23 15.20
N ALA A 285 -13.06 -17.94 16.12
CA ALA A 285 -12.35 -18.97 16.89
C ALA A 285 -13.30 -19.81 17.77
N GLU A 286 -14.40 -19.23 18.26
CA GLU A 286 -15.43 -19.92 19.03
C GLU A 286 -16.31 -20.82 18.13
N ASN A 287 -16.77 -20.27 17.00
CA ASN A 287 -17.75 -20.92 16.12
C ASN A 287 -17.13 -21.94 15.14
N VAL A 288 -15.80 -21.92 14.96
CA VAL A 288 -15.05 -22.90 14.17
C VAL A 288 -14.10 -23.68 15.10
N PRO A 289 -14.53 -24.81 15.68
CA PRO A 289 -13.74 -25.52 16.69
C PRO A 289 -12.38 -26.01 16.22
N SER A 290 -12.25 -26.32 14.93
CA SER A 290 -11.02 -26.73 14.27
C SER A 290 -10.12 -25.55 13.87
N SER A 291 -10.50 -24.30 14.14
CA SER A 291 -9.69 -23.15 13.72
C SER A 291 -8.48 -22.92 14.61
N THR A 292 -7.41 -22.41 14.01
CA THR A 292 -6.22 -21.88 14.69
C THR A 292 -5.99 -20.45 14.20
N VAL A 293 -5.83 -19.51 15.11
CA VAL A 293 -5.58 -18.11 14.80
C VAL A 293 -4.20 -17.73 15.32
N VAL A 294 -3.38 -17.11 14.49
CA VAL A 294 -2.11 -16.52 14.92
C VAL A 294 -2.19 -15.01 14.74
N ILE A 295 -1.91 -14.28 15.81
CA ILE A 295 -2.01 -12.82 15.86
C ILE A 295 -0.61 -12.26 16.09
N ALA A 296 -0.12 -11.45 15.15
CA ALA A 296 1.15 -10.74 15.25
C ALA A 296 0.92 -9.22 15.30
N CYS A 297 1.53 -8.55 16.27
CA CYS A 297 1.53 -7.09 16.35
C CYS A 297 2.70 -6.54 17.19
N LEU A 298 2.87 -5.21 17.19
CA LEU A 298 3.83 -4.54 18.08
C LEU A 298 3.44 -4.70 19.55
N GLU A 299 4.42 -4.95 20.41
CA GLU A 299 4.19 -5.15 21.85
C GLU A 299 3.57 -3.91 22.51
N ASP A 300 4.18 -2.74 22.31
CA ASP A 300 3.68 -1.47 22.89
C ASP A 300 2.24 -1.18 22.46
N TYR A 301 1.93 -1.44 21.20
CA TYR A 301 0.60 -1.26 20.63
C TYR A 301 -0.45 -2.16 21.30
N TYR A 302 -0.14 -3.45 21.44
CA TYR A 302 -1.04 -4.41 22.07
C TYR A 302 -1.26 -4.09 23.55
N GLU A 303 -0.19 -3.77 24.28
CA GLU A 303 -0.26 -3.45 25.72
C GLU A 303 -1.11 -2.19 25.98
N GLU A 304 -1.08 -1.21 25.08
CA GLU A 304 -1.95 -0.03 25.17
C GLU A 304 -3.43 -0.37 24.90
N LEU A 305 -3.70 -1.07 23.79
CA LEU A 305 -5.08 -1.28 23.32
C LEU A 305 -5.81 -2.43 23.98
N LYS A 306 -5.12 -3.42 24.55
CA LYS A 306 -5.77 -4.54 25.25
C LYS A 306 -6.67 -4.10 26.40
N THR A 307 -6.43 -2.90 26.95
CA THR A 307 -7.29 -2.28 27.98
C THR A 307 -8.74 -2.03 27.50
N SER A 308 -8.97 -2.00 26.18
CA SER A 308 -10.30 -1.89 25.56
C SER A 308 -11.03 -3.22 25.40
N LEU A 309 -10.35 -4.36 25.62
CA LEU A 309 -10.90 -5.70 25.49
C LEU A 309 -11.47 -6.22 26.81
N ALA A 310 -12.50 -7.06 26.72
CA ALA A 310 -13.03 -7.74 27.90
C ALA A 310 -12.00 -8.75 28.46
N ARG A 311 -11.93 -8.85 29.80
CA ARG A 311 -10.96 -9.74 30.48
C ARG A 311 -10.97 -11.20 29.98
N PRO A 312 -12.12 -11.85 29.74
CA PRO A 312 -12.15 -13.22 29.24
C PRO A 312 -11.49 -13.37 27.87
N LEU A 313 -11.62 -12.36 26.99
CA LEU A 313 -10.99 -12.36 25.67
C LEU A 313 -9.47 -12.27 25.80
N ILE A 314 -8.98 -11.39 26.67
CA ILE A 314 -7.54 -11.25 26.96
C ILE A 314 -6.98 -12.58 27.48
N ASP A 315 -7.64 -13.22 28.44
CA ASP A 315 -7.15 -14.47 29.03
C ASP A 315 -7.10 -15.62 28.00
N ARG A 316 -8.01 -15.66 27.01
CA ARG A 316 -7.97 -16.65 25.92
C ARG A 316 -6.80 -16.45 24.97
N ILE A 317 -6.47 -15.19 24.66
CA ILE A 317 -5.41 -14.85 23.71
C ILE A 317 -4.03 -14.90 24.37
N GLU A 318 -3.92 -14.56 25.67
CA GLU A 318 -2.62 -14.45 26.35
C GLU A 318 -2.17 -15.71 27.09
N ARG A 319 -3.07 -16.65 27.42
CA ARG A 319 -2.78 -17.76 28.35
C ARG A 319 -3.07 -19.15 27.81
N ASN A 320 -3.57 -19.26 26.58
CA ASN A 320 -3.87 -20.56 25.99
C ASN A 320 -3.72 -20.54 24.46
N PRO A 321 -2.50 -20.77 23.93
CA PRO A 321 -1.21 -20.86 24.66
C PRO A 321 -0.74 -19.51 25.23
N ASP A 322 0.34 -19.56 26.03
CA ASP A 322 0.98 -18.33 26.53
C ASP A 322 1.46 -17.45 25.36
N LYS A 323 1.31 -16.13 25.51
CA LYS A 323 1.81 -15.17 24.53
C LYS A 323 3.35 -15.27 24.40
N ILE A 324 3.84 -15.19 23.18
CA ILE A 324 5.26 -15.32 22.88
C ILE A 324 5.83 -13.96 22.48
N ARG A 325 6.96 -13.60 23.09
CA ARG A 325 7.73 -12.40 22.73
C ARG A 325 8.84 -12.79 21.76
N LEU A 326 8.73 -12.29 20.54
CA LEU A 326 9.72 -12.48 19.49
C LEU A 326 10.93 -11.59 19.77
N GLU A 327 12.06 -12.21 20.10
CA GLU A 327 13.32 -11.51 20.29
C GLU A 327 13.73 -10.82 19.00
N SER A 328 14.13 -9.55 19.06
CA SER A 328 14.60 -8.82 17.87
C SER A 328 16.08 -9.08 17.58
N ARG A 329 16.88 -9.39 18.61
CA ARG A 329 18.33 -9.56 18.58
C ARG A 329 18.72 -10.98 18.18
N ARG A 330 19.79 -11.13 17.39
CA ARG A 330 20.25 -12.43 16.88
C ARG A 330 21.56 -12.92 17.51
N SER A 331 21.62 -14.22 17.77
CA SER A 331 22.84 -14.92 18.18
C SER A 331 23.82 -15.03 17.01
N GLU A 332 25.07 -15.39 17.29
CA GLU A 332 26.07 -15.62 16.24
C GLU A 332 25.66 -16.78 15.32
N GLU A 333 25.18 -17.88 15.91
CA GLU A 333 24.73 -19.07 15.17
C GLU A 333 23.56 -18.75 14.25
N GLU A 334 22.55 -18.01 14.74
CA GLU A 334 21.41 -17.57 13.92
C GLU A 334 21.84 -16.66 12.77
N ILE A 335 22.83 -15.78 12.97
CA ILE A 335 23.36 -14.91 11.90
C ILE A 335 24.09 -15.74 10.84
N VAL A 336 24.89 -16.72 11.26
CA VAL A 336 25.59 -17.62 10.34
C VAL A 336 24.60 -18.42 9.51
N ASP A 337 23.57 -18.99 10.13
CA ASP A 337 22.50 -19.72 9.44
C ASP A 337 21.74 -18.81 8.46
N LEU A 338 21.38 -17.59 8.89
CA LEU A 338 20.65 -16.60 8.11
C LEU A 338 21.40 -16.19 6.83
N VAL A 339 22.71 -15.95 6.96
CA VAL A 339 23.58 -15.53 5.85
C VAL A 339 23.93 -16.73 4.97
N GLY A 340 24.27 -17.86 5.58
CA GLY A 340 24.64 -19.08 4.86
C GLY A 340 23.52 -19.61 3.99
N CYS A 341 22.28 -19.65 4.49
CA CYS A 341 21.10 -20.07 3.73
C CYS A 341 20.89 -19.19 2.48
N ARG A 342 21.04 -17.87 2.60
CA ARG A 342 20.90 -16.92 1.48
C ARG A 342 22.01 -17.07 0.44
N LEU A 343 23.24 -17.29 0.87
CA LEU A 343 24.37 -17.53 -0.02
C LEU A 343 24.27 -18.89 -0.72
N ALA A 344 23.73 -19.91 -0.04
CA ALA A 344 23.48 -21.20 -0.65
C ALA A 344 22.53 -21.06 -1.85
N VAL A 345 21.40 -20.38 -1.68
CA VAL A 345 20.46 -20.08 -2.78
C VAL A 345 21.13 -19.28 -3.89
N LEU A 346 21.94 -18.27 -3.55
CA LEU A 346 22.67 -17.49 -4.55
C LEU A 346 23.62 -18.35 -5.39
N TYR A 347 24.31 -19.32 -4.76
CA TYR A 347 25.25 -20.21 -5.44
C TYR A 347 24.55 -21.30 -6.24
N GLU A 348 23.48 -21.88 -5.72
CA GLU A 348 22.64 -22.83 -6.43
C GLU A 348 22.07 -22.19 -7.72
N ASP A 349 21.54 -20.96 -7.64
CA ASP A 349 21.02 -20.21 -8.80
C ASP A 349 22.11 -19.92 -9.86
N ALA A 350 23.38 -19.83 -9.43
CA ALA A 350 24.53 -19.63 -10.32
C ALA A 350 25.19 -20.94 -10.76
N GLY A 351 24.69 -22.11 -10.34
CA GLY A 351 25.27 -23.43 -10.64
C GLY A 351 26.62 -23.68 -9.97
N VAL A 352 26.86 -23.07 -8.79
CA VAL A 352 28.10 -23.18 -8.02
C VAL A 352 27.87 -24.04 -6.78
N GLU A 353 28.78 -24.97 -6.49
CA GLU A 353 28.66 -25.82 -5.30
C GLU A 353 28.82 -25.02 -3.99
N VAL A 354 27.94 -25.30 -3.04
CA VAL A 354 27.95 -24.72 -1.69
C VAL A 354 28.91 -25.51 -0.80
N ASP A 355 29.92 -24.83 -0.26
CA ASP A 355 30.84 -25.42 0.72
C ASP A 355 30.22 -25.38 2.12
N ARG A 356 29.92 -26.56 2.68
CA ARG A 356 29.34 -26.68 4.03
C ARG A 356 30.34 -26.36 5.15
N GLY A 357 31.64 -26.36 4.86
CA GLY A 357 32.69 -25.98 5.81
C GLY A 357 32.87 -24.47 5.98
N ASP A 358 32.46 -23.68 4.97
CA ASP A 358 32.49 -22.21 4.98
C ASP A 358 31.21 -21.64 4.36
N PRO A 359 30.06 -21.76 5.06
CA PRO A 359 28.75 -21.45 4.50
C PRO A 359 28.55 -19.95 4.22
N THR A 360 29.34 -19.08 4.83
CA THR A 360 29.20 -17.62 4.73
C THR A 360 30.16 -16.97 3.75
N PHE A 361 31.06 -17.74 3.11
CA PHE A 361 31.99 -17.22 2.11
C PHE A 361 31.24 -16.44 1.02
N PRO A 362 31.69 -15.25 0.56
CA PRO A 362 32.95 -14.56 0.89
C PRO A 362 32.86 -13.60 2.09
N ILE A 363 31.78 -13.64 2.87
CA ILE A 363 31.63 -12.84 4.10
C ILE A 363 32.39 -13.55 5.22
N PRO A 364 33.42 -12.91 5.83
CA PRO A 364 34.18 -13.54 6.90
C PRO A 364 33.32 -13.76 8.16
N ALA A 365 33.42 -14.95 8.76
CA ALA A 365 32.72 -15.25 10.02
C ALA A 365 33.07 -14.26 11.16
N ALA A 366 34.30 -13.72 11.17
CA ALA A 366 34.71 -12.70 12.14
C ALA A 366 33.88 -11.40 12.02
N GLU A 367 33.56 -10.98 10.78
CA GLU A 367 32.70 -9.83 10.55
C GLU A 367 31.29 -10.12 11.09
N LEU A 368 30.70 -11.28 10.79
CA LEU A 368 29.37 -11.65 11.28
C LEU A 368 29.31 -11.70 12.82
N ARG A 369 30.36 -12.19 13.49
CA ARG A 369 30.45 -12.26 14.95
C ARG A 369 30.37 -10.89 15.62
N GLU A 370 30.90 -9.84 15.00
CA GLU A 370 30.79 -8.45 15.49
C GLU A 370 29.35 -7.90 15.37
N ARG A 371 28.51 -8.49 14.51
CA ARG A 371 27.11 -8.11 14.30
C ARG A 371 26.14 -8.87 15.23
N ARG A 372 26.65 -9.64 16.21
CA ARG A 372 25.81 -10.27 17.24
C ARG A 372 24.93 -9.23 17.94
N ASN A 373 23.75 -9.63 18.35
CA ASN A 373 22.73 -8.78 18.97
C ASN A 373 22.12 -7.69 18.07
N LEU A 374 22.48 -7.62 16.79
CA LEU A 374 21.74 -6.79 15.83
C LEU A 374 20.41 -7.45 15.45
N ARG A 375 19.47 -6.65 14.92
CA ARG A 375 18.22 -7.17 14.39
C ARG A 375 18.45 -7.85 13.06
N THR A 376 17.61 -8.82 12.71
CA THR A 376 17.65 -9.50 11.40
C THR A 376 17.71 -8.50 10.24
N ARG A 377 16.89 -7.44 10.30
CA ARG A 377 16.89 -6.36 9.29
C ARG A 377 18.26 -5.68 9.16
N ASP A 378 18.86 -5.30 10.29
CA ASP A 378 20.14 -4.58 10.32
C ASP A 378 21.30 -5.47 9.82
N VAL A 379 21.26 -6.77 10.12
CA VAL A 379 22.22 -7.78 9.62
C VAL A 379 22.12 -7.91 8.10
N LEU A 380 20.90 -8.05 7.56
CA LEU A 380 20.67 -8.18 6.11
C LEU A 380 21.04 -6.89 5.37
N ASP A 381 20.70 -5.73 5.93
CA ASP A 381 21.10 -4.42 5.39
C ASP A 381 22.61 -4.24 5.36
N TRP A 382 23.31 -4.76 6.37
CA TRP A 382 24.77 -4.80 6.36
C TRP A 382 25.31 -5.76 5.30
N CYS A 383 24.78 -6.97 5.16
CA CYS A 383 25.23 -7.94 4.15
C CYS A 383 25.03 -7.40 2.73
N ARG A 384 23.89 -6.74 2.47
CA ARG A 384 23.60 -6.05 1.21
C ARG A 384 24.64 -4.96 0.90
N ARG A 385 24.96 -4.12 1.88
CA ARG A 385 26.02 -3.08 1.74
C ARG A 385 27.39 -3.70 1.51
N TYR A 386 27.71 -4.78 2.23
CA TYR A 386 28.95 -5.52 2.05
C TYR A 386 29.07 -6.08 0.63
N GLN A 387 27.99 -6.68 0.10
CA GLN A 387 27.94 -7.18 -1.27
C GLN A 387 28.14 -6.04 -2.30
N GLN A 388 27.50 -4.88 -2.09
CA GLN A 388 27.63 -3.72 -2.98
C GLN A 388 29.05 -3.14 -3.00
N GLN A 389 29.70 -3.04 -1.84
CA GLN A 389 31.10 -2.64 -1.73
C GLN A 389 32.03 -3.68 -2.38
N TYR A 390 31.68 -4.96 -2.28
CA TYR A 390 32.45 -6.04 -2.91
C TYR A 390 32.31 -6.04 -4.44
N ARG A 391 31.25 -5.44 -4.99
CA ARG A 391 31.00 -5.23 -6.42
C ARG A 391 31.71 -3.99 -6.98
N THR A 392 31.83 -2.92 -6.19
CA THR A 392 32.32 -1.62 -6.65
C THR A 392 33.47 -1.14 -5.76
N SER A 393 34.65 -0.90 -6.34
CA SER A 393 35.81 -0.38 -5.59
C SER A 393 35.67 1.09 -5.14
N ALA A 394 34.46 1.53 -4.74
CA ALA A 394 34.10 2.89 -4.35
C ALA A 394 33.31 2.89 -3.01
N PRO A 395 33.44 3.94 -2.18
CA PRO A 395 32.77 4.01 -0.89
C PRO A 395 31.24 4.15 -1.05
N PRO A 396 30.46 3.65 -0.08
CA PRO A 396 29.00 3.63 -0.15
C PRO A 396 28.43 5.06 -0.13
N GLN A 397 27.48 5.34 -1.02
CA GLN A 397 26.57 6.47 -0.85
C GLN A 397 25.57 6.10 0.26
N THR A 398 25.54 6.88 1.33
CA THR A 398 24.53 6.80 2.38
C THR A 398 23.23 7.42 1.90
N ASP A 399 22.37 6.64 1.26
CA ASP A 399 20.94 6.90 1.30
C ASP A 399 20.44 6.39 2.66
N ALA A 400 20.48 7.27 3.66
CA ALA A 400 19.70 7.05 4.86
C ALA A 400 18.23 7.25 4.47
N GLU A 401 17.46 6.17 4.40
CA GLU A 401 15.99 6.25 4.28
C GLU A 401 15.41 6.94 5.51
N VAL A 402 15.37 8.27 5.45
CA VAL A 402 14.37 9.08 6.15
C VAL A 402 13.05 8.85 5.40
N PRO A 403 11.91 8.65 6.08
CA PRO A 403 10.62 8.54 5.40
C PRO A 403 10.35 9.83 4.62
N THR A 404 10.62 9.81 3.32
CA THR A 404 10.36 10.91 2.38
C THR A 404 8.86 11.17 2.27
N GLU A 405 8.44 12.35 1.78
CA GLU A 405 7.04 12.60 1.39
C GLU A 405 6.50 11.53 0.45
N THR A 406 7.38 10.99 -0.41
CA THR A 406 7.14 9.81 -1.23
C THR A 406 6.70 8.61 -0.39
N SER A 407 7.36 8.31 0.72
CA SER A 407 7.04 7.16 1.59
C SER A 407 5.68 7.30 2.27
N ARG A 408 5.29 8.52 2.68
CA ARG A 408 3.94 8.79 3.21
C ARG A 408 2.88 8.70 2.11
N GLY A 409 3.16 9.24 0.93
CA GLY A 409 2.26 9.11 -0.23
C GLY A 409 2.11 7.66 -0.70
N VAL A 410 3.15 6.84 -0.58
CA VAL A 410 3.11 5.39 -0.84
C VAL A 410 2.21 4.68 0.16
N ALA A 411 2.34 4.97 1.46
CA ALA A 411 1.48 4.38 2.49
C ALA A 411 -0.01 4.79 2.32
N ASP A 412 -0.28 6.06 2.02
CA ASP A 412 -1.63 6.56 1.73
C ASP A 412 -2.22 5.91 0.46
N LEU A 413 -1.42 5.71 -0.59
CA LEU A 413 -1.86 4.97 -1.78
C LEU A 413 -2.11 3.50 -1.49
N GLU A 414 -1.31 2.86 -0.64
CA GLU A 414 -1.54 1.47 -0.23
C GLU A 414 -2.83 1.34 0.60
N GLU A 415 -3.07 2.25 1.55
CA GLU A 415 -4.33 2.29 2.31
C GLU A 415 -5.53 2.50 1.37
N LYS A 416 -5.44 3.43 0.42
CA LYS A 416 -6.46 3.65 -0.61
C LYS A 416 -6.66 2.41 -1.47
N TRP A 417 -5.60 1.73 -1.88
CA TRP A 417 -5.68 0.50 -2.66
C TRP A 417 -6.40 -0.62 -1.90
N GLN A 418 -6.07 -0.83 -0.63
CA GLN A 418 -6.71 -1.85 0.21
C GLN A 418 -8.19 -1.53 0.44
N THR A 419 -8.50 -0.26 0.74
CA THR A 419 -9.88 0.23 0.87
C THR A 419 -10.65 0.06 -0.43
N PHE A 420 -10.02 0.42 -1.55
CA PHE A 420 -10.60 0.29 -2.88
C PHE A 420 -10.97 -1.15 -3.20
N GLN A 421 -10.09 -2.11 -2.90
CA GLN A 421 -10.37 -3.54 -3.04
C GLN A 421 -11.50 -4.04 -2.13
N ALA A 422 -11.65 -3.46 -0.93
CA ALA A 422 -12.67 -3.88 0.03
C ALA A 422 -14.08 -3.33 -0.30
N GLU A 423 -14.15 -2.12 -0.88
CA GLU A 423 -15.41 -1.42 -1.12
C GLU A 423 -16.00 -1.66 -2.50
N ASN A 424 -15.18 -2.00 -3.49
CA ASN A 424 -15.61 -2.16 -4.88
C ASN A 424 -15.76 -3.64 -5.26
N LYS A 425 -16.58 -3.88 -6.28
CA LYS A 425 -16.85 -5.22 -6.83
C LYS A 425 -16.51 -5.23 -8.31
N TRP A 426 -15.90 -6.32 -8.77
CA TRP A 426 -15.54 -6.52 -10.17
C TRP A 426 -16.11 -7.84 -10.67
N ASN A 427 -16.87 -7.75 -11.76
CA ASN A 427 -17.39 -8.92 -12.46
C ASN A 427 -16.38 -9.38 -13.49
N VAL A 428 -15.88 -10.60 -13.34
CA VAL A 428 -14.96 -11.21 -14.30
C VAL A 428 -15.75 -11.63 -15.54
N PRO A 429 -15.41 -11.17 -16.75
CA PRO A 429 -16.12 -11.56 -17.96
C PRO A 429 -15.83 -13.01 -18.32
N ALA A 430 -16.83 -13.71 -18.85
CA ALA A 430 -16.66 -15.07 -19.36
C ALA A 430 -16.09 -15.13 -20.79
N ASP A 431 -16.16 -14.01 -21.54
CA ASP A 431 -15.67 -13.93 -22.92
C ASP A 431 -14.14 -13.98 -22.97
N GLU A 432 -13.60 -14.89 -23.78
CA GLU A 432 -12.15 -15.12 -23.91
C GLU A 432 -11.41 -13.92 -24.51
N SER A 433 -12.07 -13.11 -25.34
CA SER A 433 -11.44 -11.93 -25.94
C SER A 433 -11.37 -10.78 -24.95
N GLU A 434 -12.40 -10.59 -24.12
CA GLU A 434 -12.35 -9.63 -23.01
C GLU A 434 -11.30 -10.04 -21.96
N LEU A 435 -11.20 -11.32 -21.61
CA LEU A 435 -10.13 -11.82 -20.73
C LEU A 435 -8.73 -11.59 -21.32
N ALA A 436 -8.57 -11.78 -22.64
CA ALA A 436 -7.31 -11.50 -23.32
C ALA A 436 -6.93 -10.02 -23.26
N LYS A 437 -7.90 -9.10 -23.38
CA LYS A 437 -7.68 -7.65 -23.21
C LYS A 437 -7.25 -7.30 -21.80
N ILE A 438 -7.92 -7.85 -20.79
CA ILE A 438 -7.58 -7.64 -19.37
C ILE A 438 -6.14 -8.11 -19.10
N LEU A 439 -5.81 -9.32 -19.55
CA LEU A 439 -4.47 -9.88 -19.35
C LEU A 439 -3.39 -9.08 -20.11
N ALA A 440 -3.65 -8.66 -21.35
CA ALA A 440 -2.71 -7.83 -22.11
C ALA A 440 -2.47 -6.47 -21.44
N ALA A 441 -3.53 -5.80 -20.98
CA ALA A 441 -3.41 -4.54 -20.24
C ALA A 441 -2.61 -4.73 -18.94
N ALA A 442 -2.90 -5.77 -18.17
CA ALA A 442 -2.15 -6.09 -16.96
C ALA A 442 -0.66 -6.32 -17.26
N ILE A 443 -0.32 -7.06 -18.32
CA ILE A 443 1.08 -7.28 -18.72
C ILE A 443 1.77 -5.94 -19.02
N GLU A 444 1.17 -5.05 -19.81
CA GLU A 444 1.80 -3.76 -20.12
C GLU A 444 1.97 -2.88 -18.88
N ARG A 445 1.02 -2.94 -17.94
CA ARG A 445 1.09 -2.19 -16.68
C ARG A 445 2.21 -2.66 -15.75
N THR A 446 2.66 -3.92 -15.87
CA THR A 446 3.82 -4.42 -15.09
C THR A 446 5.10 -3.62 -15.35
N ASN A 447 5.21 -2.93 -16.49
CA ASN A 447 6.34 -2.04 -16.77
C ASN A 447 6.51 -0.93 -15.74
N GLY A 448 5.43 -0.49 -15.08
CA GLY A 448 5.49 0.50 -14.01
C GLY A 448 6.01 -0.06 -12.68
N GLU A 449 6.00 -1.39 -12.51
CA GLU A 449 6.44 -2.10 -11.30
C GLU A 449 7.89 -2.60 -11.38
N ALA A 450 8.43 -2.67 -12.61
CA ALA A 450 9.71 -3.32 -12.89
C ALA A 450 10.88 -2.68 -12.12
N SER A 451 11.53 -3.51 -11.29
CA SER A 451 12.76 -3.18 -10.58
C SER A 451 13.99 -3.63 -11.38
N HIS A 452 14.92 -2.70 -11.58
CA HIS A 452 16.36 -2.88 -11.86
C HIS A 452 16.93 -3.61 -13.10
N ASN A 453 16.17 -4.22 -14.01
CA ASN A 453 16.79 -4.92 -15.17
C ASN A 453 16.56 -4.29 -16.55
N GLY A 454 15.85 -3.16 -16.67
CA GLY A 454 15.51 -2.59 -17.98
C GLY A 454 14.52 -3.46 -18.78
N ASP A 455 13.90 -4.43 -18.11
CA ASP A 455 12.91 -5.32 -18.70
C ASP A 455 11.67 -4.54 -19.14
N ARG A 456 11.12 -4.91 -20.29
CA ARG A 456 9.96 -4.24 -20.88
C ARG A 456 9.04 -5.25 -21.56
N PHE A 457 7.75 -5.15 -21.26
CA PHE A 457 6.72 -6.05 -21.76
C PHE A 457 5.73 -5.29 -22.62
N GLU A 458 5.55 -5.73 -23.85
CA GLU A 458 4.55 -5.21 -24.78
C GLU A 458 3.58 -6.34 -25.11
N ALA A 459 2.29 -6.10 -24.96
CA ALA A 459 1.27 -7.14 -25.10
C ALA A 459 0.08 -6.61 -25.89
N THR A 460 -0.16 -7.19 -27.08
CA THR A 460 -1.31 -6.81 -27.91
C THR A 460 -2.27 -7.98 -28.01
N SER A 461 -3.54 -7.74 -27.67
CA SER A 461 -4.58 -8.76 -27.77
C SER A 461 -5.31 -8.71 -29.12
N HIS A 462 -5.57 -9.88 -29.69
CA HIS A 462 -6.32 -10.07 -30.94
C HIS A 462 -7.27 -11.26 -30.77
N GLY A 463 -8.55 -10.96 -30.52
CA GLY A 463 -9.51 -11.99 -30.09
C GLY A 463 -9.04 -12.63 -28.78
N ARG A 464 -8.97 -13.97 -28.72
CA ARG A 464 -8.50 -14.74 -27.56
C ARG A 464 -6.98 -14.89 -27.44
N MET A 465 -6.22 -14.30 -28.35
CA MET A 465 -4.77 -14.42 -28.43
C MET A 465 -4.09 -13.13 -27.95
N ILE A 466 -2.89 -13.27 -27.41
CA ILE A 466 -2.04 -12.14 -27.00
C ILE A 466 -0.64 -12.37 -27.58
N ASP A 467 -0.17 -11.41 -28.36
CA ASP A 467 1.21 -11.35 -28.82
C ASP A 467 2.02 -10.62 -27.74
N LEU A 468 2.82 -11.38 -26.98
CA LEU A 468 3.70 -10.87 -25.94
C LEU A 468 5.13 -10.73 -26.48
N LYS A 469 5.68 -9.53 -26.38
CA LYS A 469 7.11 -9.25 -26.56
C LYS A 469 7.70 -8.82 -25.24
N ALA A 470 8.52 -9.68 -24.66
CA ALA A 470 9.24 -9.41 -23.43
C ALA A 470 10.71 -9.13 -23.77
N ARG A 471 11.19 -7.94 -23.46
CA ARG A 471 12.62 -7.66 -23.38
C ARG A 471 13.06 -8.00 -21.96
N VAL A 472 13.84 -9.06 -21.80
CA VAL A 472 14.37 -9.50 -20.49
C VAL A 472 15.88 -9.68 -20.62
N ASN A 473 16.68 -8.99 -19.82
CA ASN A 473 18.15 -9.08 -19.84
C ASN A 473 18.75 -8.93 -21.27
N ASP A 474 18.34 -7.88 -22.00
CA ASP A 474 18.71 -7.61 -23.40
C ASP A 474 18.31 -8.67 -24.44
N ARG A 475 17.56 -9.71 -24.06
CA ARG A 475 16.95 -10.68 -24.97
C ARG A 475 15.52 -10.29 -25.28
N VAL A 476 15.10 -10.41 -26.53
CA VAL A 476 13.70 -10.27 -26.93
C VAL A 476 13.09 -11.66 -27.03
N LEU A 477 12.16 -11.95 -26.13
CA LEU A 477 11.36 -13.16 -26.12
C LEU A 477 9.99 -12.83 -26.69
N GLU A 478 9.65 -13.43 -27.82
CA GLU A 478 8.29 -13.38 -28.36
C GLU A 478 7.53 -14.62 -27.90
N THR A 479 6.37 -14.44 -27.29
CA THR A 479 5.50 -15.52 -26.82
C THR A 479 4.08 -15.27 -27.29
N LEU A 480 3.46 -16.29 -27.90
CA LEU A 480 2.03 -16.29 -28.17
C LEU A 480 1.29 -16.88 -26.96
N VAL A 481 0.39 -16.09 -26.39
CA VAL A 481 -0.48 -16.51 -25.29
C VAL A 481 -1.89 -16.73 -25.83
N GLY A 482 -2.51 -17.85 -25.48
CA GLY A 482 -3.90 -18.12 -25.86
C GLY A 482 -4.78 -18.39 -24.65
N ILE A 483 -5.87 -17.63 -24.52
CA ILE A 483 -6.95 -17.96 -23.59
C ILE A 483 -7.73 -19.15 -24.16
N CYS A 484 -7.84 -20.23 -23.39
CA CYS A 484 -8.37 -21.51 -23.85
C CYS A 484 -9.45 -22.06 -22.89
N ASN A 485 -10.56 -21.36 -22.70
CA ASN A 485 -11.61 -21.68 -21.74
C ASN A 485 -12.71 -22.60 -22.31
N LYS A 486 -12.56 -23.16 -23.51
CA LYS A 486 -13.51 -24.17 -23.99
C LYS A 486 -13.45 -25.44 -23.13
N ARG A 487 -14.59 -26.13 -23.10
CA ARG A 487 -14.72 -27.42 -22.45
C ARG A 487 -13.81 -28.45 -23.12
N PRO A 488 -13.27 -29.43 -22.37
CA PRO A 488 -12.46 -30.52 -22.90
C PRO A 488 -13.27 -31.44 -23.82
N GLN A 489 -14.52 -31.70 -23.43
CA GLN A 489 -15.46 -32.49 -24.22
C GLN A 489 -15.84 -31.77 -25.51
N GLY A 490 -16.10 -32.53 -26.58
CA GLY A 490 -16.44 -31.99 -27.90
C GLY A 490 -15.26 -31.43 -28.71
N GLY A 491 -14.02 -31.61 -28.23
CA GLY A 491 -12.80 -31.26 -28.97
C GLY A 491 -12.53 -29.75 -29.12
N GLY A 492 -13.35 -28.90 -28.50
CA GLY A 492 -13.20 -27.44 -28.54
C GLY A 492 -11.87 -26.99 -27.93
N LEU A 493 -11.55 -27.47 -26.73
CA LEU A 493 -10.26 -27.19 -26.09
C LEU A 493 -9.08 -27.73 -26.92
N ALA A 494 -9.19 -28.95 -27.44
CA ALA A 494 -8.13 -29.53 -28.29
C ALA A 494 -7.87 -28.68 -29.54
N ARG A 495 -8.94 -28.13 -30.15
CA ARG A 495 -8.82 -27.19 -31.26
C ARG A 495 -8.11 -25.90 -30.83
N GLN A 496 -8.48 -25.34 -29.68
CA GLN A 496 -7.83 -24.13 -29.17
C GLN A 496 -6.35 -24.32 -28.89
N VAL A 497 -5.96 -25.43 -28.27
CA VAL A 497 -4.56 -25.77 -27.97
C VAL A 497 -3.76 -25.93 -29.27
N ARG A 498 -4.28 -26.69 -30.24
CA ARG A 498 -3.61 -26.86 -31.55
C ARG A 498 -3.49 -25.54 -32.31
N GLU A 499 -4.51 -24.69 -32.23
CA GLU A 499 -4.48 -23.37 -32.88
C GLU A 499 -3.37 -22.50 -32.30
N VAL A 500 -3.22 -22.43 -30.96
CA VAL A 500 -2.11 -21.69 -30.33
C VAL A 500 -0.77 -22.29 -30.73
N ASP A 501 -0.62 -23.61 -30.70
CA ASP A 501 0.61 -24.30 -31.04
C ASP A 501 1.02 -24.09 -32.51
N ASN A 502 0.06 -24.12 -33.43
CA ASN A 502 0.29 -23.86 -34.85
C ASN A 502 0.66 -22.40 -35.12
N LEU A 503 -0.01 -21.45 -34.47
CA LEU A 503 0.21 -20.01 -34.67
C LEU A 503 1.47 -19.50 -33.98
N ALA A 504 1.92 -20.13 -32.90
CA ALA A 504 3.14 -19.75 -32.21
C ALA A 504 4.36 -19.86 -33.13
N ALA A 505 4.39 -20.85 -34.02
CA ALA A 505 5.51 -21.12 -34.93
C ALA A 505 6.85 -21.22 -34.17
N ALA A 506 7.81 -20.33 -34.44
CA ALA A 506 9.10 -20.27 -33.75
C ALA A 506 9.07 -19.51 -32.40
N ARG A 507 7.94 -18.90 -32.04
CA ARG A 507 7.76 -18.13 -30.80
C ARG A 507 7.54 -19.07 -29.60
N GLY A 508 7.73 -18.52 -28.40
CA GLY A 508 7.26 -19.16 -27.17
C GLY A 508 5.74 -19.39 -27.23
N ARG A 509 5.24 -20.39 -26.50
CA ARG A 509 3.83 -20.75 -26.50
C ARG A 509 3.31 -20.92 -25.07
N PHE A 510 2.24 -20.22 -24.74
CA PHE A 510 1.67 -20.18 -23.39
C PHE A 510 0.15 -20.31 -23.41
N LEU A 511 -0.41 -21.25 -22.64
CA LEU A 511 -1.86 -21.43 -22.49
C LEU A 511 -2.34 -20.84 -21.18
N VAL A 512 -3.42 -20.08 -21.23
CA VAL A 512 -4.08 -19.55 -20.04
C VAL A 512 -5.50 -20.09 -19.98
N ARG A 513 -5.92 -20.51 -18.79
CA ARG A 513 -7.31 -20.87 -18.49
C ARG A 513 -7.78 -20.20 -17.21
N SER A 514 -9.08 -20.00 -17.10
CA SER A 514 -9.78 -19.59 -15.87
C SER A 514 -10.29 -20.80 -15.06
N MET A 515 -9.85 -22.00 -15.45
CA MET A 515 -10.29 -23.29 -14.94
C MET A 515 -9.15 -24.29 -15.10
N GLU A 516 -9.17 -25.37 -14.34
CA GLU A 516 -8.15 -26.41 -14.47
C GLU A 516 -7.99 -26.97 -15.87
N PHE A 517 -6.76 -27.40 -16.13
CA PHE A 517 -6.46 -28.25 -17.27
C PHE A 517 -6.90 -29.69 -16.96
N PRO A 518 -7.49 -30.39 -17.93
CA PRO A 518 -7.85 -31.80 -17.75
C PRO A 518 -6.62 -32.64 -17.39
N SER A 519 -6.80 -33.51 -16.39
CA SER A 519 -5.78 -34.43 -15.90
C SER A 519 -6.14 -35.90 -16.07
N SER A 520 -7.34 -36.21 -16.59
CA SER A 520 -7.82 -37.59 -16.76
C SER A 520 -6.85 -38.42 -17.61
N PRO A 521 -6.24 -39.48 -17.05
CA PRO A 521 -5.32 -40.36 -17.77
C PRO A 521 -6.01 -41.01 -18.97
N GLY A 522 -5.37 -40.96 -20.15
CA GLY A 522 -5.91 -41.57 -21.38
C GLY A 522 -6.84 -40.68 -22.22
N ALA A 523 -7.26 -39.51 -21.73
CA ALA A 523 -7.99 -38.56 -22.56
C ALA A 523 -7.08 -37.98 -23.66
N GLN A 524 -7.59 -37.87 -24.89
CA GLN A 524 -6.84 -37.34 -26.04
C GLN A 524 -6.28 -35.94 -25.76
N ILE A 525 -7.02 -35.12 -25.01
CA ILE A 525 -6.59 -33.78 -24.61
C ILE A 525 -5.44 -33.81 -23.60
N SER A 526 -5.41 -34.75 -22.66
CA SER A 526 -4.32 -34.90 -21.69
C SER A 526 -3.02 -35.28 -22.40
N THR A 527 -3.09 -36.17 -23.40
CA THR A 527 -1.95 -36.52 -24.25
C THR A 527 -1.45 -35.31 -25.05
N LEU A 528 -2.38 -34.57 -25.69
CA LEU A 528 -2.06 -33.35 -26.43
C LEU A 528 -1.37 -32.30 -25.55
N LEU A 529 -1.84 -32.11 -24.31
CA LEU A 529 -1.24 -31.19 -23.35
C LEU A 529 0.15 -31.67 -22.90
N GLY A 530 0.35 -32.97 -22.74
CA GLY A 530 1.67 -33.57 -22.50
C GLY A 530 2.64 -33.25 -23.64
N ASP A 531 2.26 -33.55 -24.88
CA ASP A 531 3.06 -33.25 -26.07
C ASP A 531 3.33 -31.75 -26.26
N TYR A 532 2.38 -30.91 -25.88
CA TYR A 532 2.52 -29.46 -25.89
C TYR A 532 3.61 -29.00 -24.91
N ILE A 533 3.63 -29.54 -23.69
CA ILE A 533 4.63 -29.22 -22.67
C ILE A 533 6.01 -29.76 -23.07
N THR A 534 6.10 -30.99 -23.56
CA THR A 534 7.38 -31.60 -24.00
C THR A 534 8.04 -30.79 -25.13
N ARG A 535 7.25 -30.10 -25.95
CA ARG A 535 7.75 -29.19 -27.00
C ARG A 535 8.07 -27.78 -26.50
N GLY A 536 8.19 -27.58 -25.19
CA GLY A 536 8.55 -26.31 -24.55
C GLY A 536 7.36 -25.38 -24.29
N GLY A 537 6.12 -25.85 -24.45
CA GLY A 537 4.93 -25.10 -24.13
C GLY A 537 4.68 -24.97 -22.63
N ARG A 538 4.11 -23.84 -22.23
CA ARG A 538 3.78 -23.55 -20.83
C ARG A 538 2.29 -23.30 -20.65
N ARG A 539 1.82 -23.43 -19.42
CA ARG A 539 0.42 -23.20 -19.08
C ARG A 539 0.27 -22.66 -17.67
N ALA A 540 -0.76 -21.84 -17.46
CA ALA A 540 -1.17 -21.41 -16.13
C ALA A 540 -2.70 -21.31 -16.05
N VAL A 541 -3.22 -21.47 -14.83
CA VAL A 541 -4.59 -21.14 -14.47
C VAL A 541 -4.57 -19.79 -13.76
N ILE A 542 -5.43 -18.87 -14.18
CA ILE A 542 -5.67 -17.59 -13.49
C ILE A 542 -7.02 -17.70 -12.79
N GLU A 543 -7.00 -17.63 -11.46
CA GLU A 543 -8.19 -17.78 -10.62
C GLU A 543 -9.02 -16.49 -10.55
N ASP A 544 -10.28 -16.58 -10.09
CA ASP A 544 -11.23 -15.47 -10.06
C ASP A 544 -10.69 -14.26 -9.26
N SER A 545 -10.09 -14.49 -8.08
CA SER A 545 -9.46 -13.42 -7.29
C SER A 545 -8.34 -12.69 -8.05
N GLN A 546 -7.60 -13.39 -8.90
CA GLN A 546 -6.49 -12.83 -9.68
C GLN A 546 -7.00 -12.03 -10.88
N TRP A 547 -8.07 -12.48 -11.54
CA TRP A 547 -8.79 -11.68 -12.55
C TRP A 547 -9.35 -10.40 -11.94
N ARG A 548 -10.01 -10.50 -10.78
CA ARG A 548 -10.51 -9.34 -10.04
C ARG A 548 -9.39 -8.39 -9.62
N ALA A 549 -8.24 -8.91 -9.22
CA ALA A 549 -7.08 -8.08 -8.87
C ALA A 549 -6.56 -7.27 -10.07
N MET A 550 -6.51 -7.86 -11.28
CA MET A 550 -6.11 -7.15 -12.51
C MET A 550 -7.15 -6.08 -12.89
N LEU A 551 -8.44 -6.39 -12.81
CA LEU A 551 -9.52 -5.43 -13.06
C LEU A 551 -9.52 -4.27 -12.07
N ALA A 552 -9.38 -4.59 -10.77
CA ALA A 552 -9.28 -3.60 -9.71
C ALA A 552 -8.08 -2.68 -9.95
N PHE A 553 -6.95 -3.23 -10.37
CA PHE A 553 -5.75 -2.44 -10.60
C PHE A 553 -5.92 -1.46 -11.76
N GLU A 554 -6.56 -1.88 -12.86
CA GLU A 554 -6.81 -0.99 -14.00
C GLU A 554 -7.76 0.16 -13.62
N ASP A 555 -8.84 -0.12 -12.88
CA ASP A 555 -9.76 0.93 -12.37
C ASP A 555 -9.05 1.86 -11.37
N PHE A 556 -8.20 1.32 -10.50
CA PHE A 556 -7.40 2.12 -9.58
C PHE A 556 -6.43 3.04 -10.33
N CYS A 557 -5.78 2.55 -11.39
CA CYS A 557 -4.92 3.38 -12.25
C CYS A 557 -5.69 4.57 -12.83
N GLN A 558 -6.91 4.35 -13.33
CA GLN A 558 -7.72 5.44 -13.92
C GLN A 558 -8.01 6.58 -12.93
N ARG A 559 -8.05 6.28 -11.63
CA ARG A 559 -8.38 7.26 -10.58
C ARG A 559 -7.14 7.87 -9.90
N HIS A 560 -6.01 7.16 -9.89
CA HIS A 560 -4.87 7.48 -9.02
C HIS A 560 -3.51 7.62 -9.74
N GLN A 561 -3.42 7.33 -11.05
CA GLN A 561 -2.13 7.37 -11.77
C GLN A 561 -1.44 8.74 -11.78
N ASP A 562 -2.21 9.84 -11.68
CA ASP A 562 -1.68 11.21 -11.71
C ASP A 562 -1.08 11.64 -10.35
N GLN A 563 -1.20 10.81 -9.31
CA GLN A 563 -0.65 11.12 -8.00
C GLN A 563 0.90 11.01 -8.01
N PRO A 564 1.63 12.01 -7.47
CA PRO A 564 3.10 12.00 -7.49
C PRO A 564 3.75 10.77 -6.87
N ALA A 565 3.10 10.16 -5.88
CA ALA A 565 3.59 8.96 -5.19
C ALA A 565 3.29 7.65 -5.95
N PHE A 566 2.47 7.66 -7.01
CA PHE A 566 1.98 6.45 -7.67
C PHE A 566 3.09 5.60 -8.28
N ALA A 567 4.05 6.23 -8.98
CA ALA A 567 5.18 5.50 -9.56
C ALA A 567 6.15 4.95 -8.50
N ALA A 568 6.23 5.56 -7.32
CA ALA A 568 7.00 5.01 -6.20
C ALA A 568 6.24 3.86 -5.54
N TRP A 569 4.92 3.99 -5.41
CA TRP A 569 4.04 2.95 -4.88
C TRP A 569 4.07 1.70 -5.76
N LEU A 570 3.97 1.82 -7.09
CA LEU A 570 4.08 0.68 -8.00
C LEU A 570 5.39 -0.09 -7.84
N ARG A 571 6.52 0.63 -7.70
CA ARG A 571 7.84 0.02 -7.52
C ARG A 571 7.99 -0.69 -6.17
N SER A 572 7.36 -0.15 -5.13
CA SER A 572 7.34 -0.75 -3.79
C SER A 572 6.39 -1.94 -3.71
N GLU A 573 5.15 -1.74 -4.15
CA GLU A 573 4.01 -2.59 -3.82
C GLU A 573 3.69 -3.65 -4.87
N LYS A 574 4.20 -3.48 -6.10
CA LYS A 574 4.13 -4.46 -7.20
C LYS A 574 2.78 -5.21 -7.33
N PRO A 575 1.63 -4.51 -7.49
CA PRO A 575 0.32 -5.13 -7.42
C PRO A 575 0.01 -6.23 -8.46
N LEU A 576 0.71 -6.27 -9.59
CA LEU A 576 0.50 -7.21 -10.69
C LEU A 576 1.57 -8.29 -10.75
N THR A 577 2.86 -7.95 -10.63
CA THR A 577 3.99 -8.90 -10.67
C THR A 577 4.06 -9.82 -9.45
N ARG A 578 3.13 -9.68 -8.50
CA ARG A 578 2.84 -10.63 -7.41
C ARG A 578 1.89 -11.77 -7.81
N ILE A 579 1.11 -11.62 -8.89
CA ILE A 579 0.16 -12.65 -9.34
C ILE A 579 0.98 -13.78 -9.96
N GLN A 580 0.98 -14.97 -9.34
CA GLN A 580 1.88 -16.06 -9.71
C GLN A 580 1.79 -16.45 -11.20
N PRO A 581 0.60 -16.59 -11.81
CA PRO A 581 0.50 -16.82 -13.26
C PRO A 581 1.15 -15.74 -14.13
N LEU A 582 1.12 -14.47 -13.71
CA LEU A 582 1.82 -13.39 -14.43
C LEU A 582 3.33 -13.55 -14.30
N ARG A 583 3.85 -13.92 -13.13
CA ARG A 583 5.29 -14.18 -12.95
C ARG A 583 5.79 -15.30 -13.85
N GLU A 584 5.04 -16.39 -13.94
CA GLU A 584 5.34 -17.54 -14.80
C GLU A 584 5.28 -17.19 -16.29
N LEU A 585 4.28 -16.39 -16.68
CA LEU A 585 4.13 -15.90 -18.04
C LEU A 585 5.28 -14.98 -18.45
N LEU A 586 5.69 -14.07 -17.56
CA LEU A 586 6.74 -13.08 -17.78
C LEU A 586 8.15 -13.62 -17.50
N ARG A 587 8.28 -14.84 -17.00
CA ARG A 587 9.54 -15.53 -16.68
C ARG A 587 10.41 -14.76 -15.68
N LEU A 588 9.78 -14.12 -14.70
CA LEU A 588 10.47 -13.29 -13.71
C LEU A 588 11.35 -14.10 -12.74
N ASP A 589 11.18 -15.41 -12.70
CA ASP A 589 11.85 -16.34 -11.77
C ASP A 589 12.90 -17.25 -12.45
N GLU A 590 13.20 -17.09 -13.75
CA GLU A 590 14.14 -17.97 -14.46
C GLU A 590 15.63 -17.54 -14.36
N PRO A 591 16.56 -18.47 -14.09
CA PRO A 591 17.99 -18.16 -13.99
C PRO A 591 18.62 -17.81 -15.35
N THR A 592 19.47 -16.78 -15.33
CA THR A 592 20.13 -16.18 -16.50
C THR A 592 21.23 -17.10 -17.05
N THR A 593 20.91 -18.04 -17.94
CA THR A 593 21.93 -18.79 -18.69
C THR A 593 22.40 -18.01 -19.92
N ALA A 594 23.67 -17.62 -19.92
CA ALA A 594 24.34 -16.87 -20.97
C ALA A 594 24.87 -17.78 -22.09
N GLU A 595 24.34 -17.67 -23.30
CA GLU A 595 25.05 -18.05 -24.53
C GLU A 595 24.79 -17.04 -25.68
N LEU A 596 25.90 -16.41 -26.10
CA LEU A 596 26.44 -15.89 -27.38
C LEU A 596 25.56 -15.21 -28.49
N SER A 597 26.13 -14.12 -29.04
CA SER A 597 25.63 -12.98 -29.86
C SER A 597 25.36 -13.21 -31.39
N PRO A 598 25.21 -12.17 -32.26
CA PRO A 598 24.10 -11.23 -32.55
C PRO A 598 23.68 -11.23 -34.07
N PRO A 599 22.86 -10.27 -34.58
CA PRO A 599 23.47 -9.17 -35.34
C PRO A 599 22.80 -7.78 -35.19
N SER A 600 23.60 -6.77 -35.51
CA SER A 600 23.41 -5.32 -35.33
C SER A 600 22.47 -4.65 -36.35
N ALA A 601 21.84 -3.54 -35.95
CA ALA A 601 21.24 -2.53 -36.84
C ALA A 601 21.15 -1.14 -36.12
N PRO A 602 20.94 -0.01 -36.83
CA PRO A 602 21.76 1.20 -36.72
C PRO A 602 21.16 2.34 -35.85
N LYS A 603 22.04 3.20 -35.34
CA LYS A 603 21.70 4.46 -34.65
C LYS A 603 21.23 5.52 -35.63
N VAL A 604 20.12 6.20 -35.30
CA VAL A 604 19.66 7.44 -35.97
C VAL A 604 19.70 8.57 -34.94
N GLU A 605 20.55 9.57 -35.20
CA GLU A 605 20.61 10.84 -34.46
C GLU A 605 19.49 11.78 -34.93
N ARG A 606 18.93 12.57 -34.01
CA ARG A 606 18.02 13.69 -34.32
C ARG A 606 18.67 15.03 -33.95
N PRO A 607 18.56 16.09 -34.77
CA PRO A 607 19.17 17.39 -34.52
C PRO A 607 18.33 18.26 -33.58
N ALA A 608 19.02 19.13 -32.83
CA ALA A 608 18.46 20.15 -31.96
C ALA A 608 18.12 21.45 -32.73
N GLU A 609 16.97 22.06 -32.42
CA GLU A 609 16.58 23.38 -32.92
C GLU A 609 16.32 24.34 -31.75
N LYS A 610 16.99 25.50 -31.79
CA LYS A 610 16.85 26.63 -30.86
C LYS A 610 15.78 27.58 -31.39
N GLN A 611 14.91 28.11 -30.52
CA GLN A 611 14.16 29.34 -30.79
C GLN A 611 14.11 30.26 -29.56
N ASN A 612 14.56 31.50 -29.77
CA ASN A 612 14.48 32.66 -28.89
C ASN A 612 13.08 33.29 -28.91
N ARG A 613 12.64 33.87 -27.78
CA ARG A 613 11.70 35.01 -27.68
C ARG A 613 11.91 35.76 -26.34
N PRO A 614 11.46 37.03 -26.20
CA PRO A 614 12.28 38.15 -25.75
C PRO A 614 12.05 38.61 -24.30
N ALA A 615 12.98 39.44 -23.82
CA ALA A 615 13.15 39.92 -22.46
C ALA A 615 12.05 40.84 -21.92
N LEU A 616 11.76 40.69 -20.62
CA LEU A 616 11.13 41.69 -19.76
C LEU A 616 12.06 42.00 -18.57
N VAL A 617 12.19 43.32 -18.34
CA VAL A 617 12.90 44.14 -17.35
C VAL A 617 13.32 43.46 -16.01
N PRO A 618 14.56 43.68 -15.51
CA PRO A 618 15.10 42.95 -14.36
C PRO A 618 14.56 43.49 -13.02
N VAL A 619 14.05 42.58 -12.18
CA VAL A 619 14.03 42.77 -10.73
C VAL A 619 15.46 42.53 -10.22
N VAL A 620 15.96 43.46 -9.41
CA VAL A 620 17.34 43.48 -8.88
C VAL A 620 17.70 42.12 -8.28
N ALA A 621 18.63 41.41 -8.93
CA ALA A 621 19.17 40.15 -8.45
C ALA A 621 19.97 40.36 -7.14
N PRO A 622 19.85 39.47 -6.15
CA PRO A 622 20.75 39.48 -5.00
C PRO A 622 22.19 39.26 -5.50
N ARG A 623 23.10 40.09 -4.99
CA ARG A 623 24.51 40.13 -5.40
C ARG A 623 25.13 38.73 -5.31
N SER A 624 25.61 38.23 -6.45
CA SER A 624 26.44 37.03 -6.53
C SER A 624 27.75 37.28 -5.78
N ASN A 625 27.90 36.72 -4.58
CA ASN A 625 29.16 36.26 -3.99
C ASN A 625 28.90 35.76 -2.57
N ALA A 626 28.31 34.57 -2.45
CA ALA A 626 28.51 33.73 -1.29
C ALA A 626 28.38 32.28 -1.76
N SER A 627 29.36 31.45 -1.39
CA SER A 627 29.34 30.00 -1.59
C SER A 627 27.94 29.51 -1.25
N GLY A 628 27.18 28.99 -2.22
CA GLY A 628 25.82 28.50 -2.03
C GLY A 628 25.79 27.20 -1.21
N ARG A 629 26.60 27.13 -0.15
CA ARG A 629 26.75 26.03 0.79
C ARG A 629 26.45 26.53 2.19
N LEU A 630 25.72 25.72 2.94
CA LEU A 630 25.27 25.97 4.30
C LEU A 630 25.86 24.88 5.19
N ARG A 631 26.51 25.28 6.28
CA ARG A 631 27.18 24.36 7.20
C ARG A 631 26.21 23.80 8.23
N LEU A 632 26.09 22.48 8.27
CA LEU A 632 25.29 21.73 9.24
C LEU A 632 26.06 21.41 10.53
N GLY A 633 27.34 21.08 10.40
CA GLY A 633 28.14 20.64 11.54
C GLY A 633 29.50 20.08 11.13
N VAL A 634 30.01 19.12 11.91
CA VAL A 634 31.24 18.38 11.62
C VAL A 634 31.03 16.88 11.91
N THR A 635 31.74 16.01 11.19
CA THR A 635 31.66 14.55 11.37
C THR A 635 32.29 14.11 12.70
N ALA A 636 31.64 13.18 13.39
CA ALA A 636 32.20 12.51 14.57
C ALA A 636 33.10 11.34 14.12
N GLY A 637 34.41 11.60 13.98
CA GLY A 637 35.40 10.60 13.62
C GLY A 637 36.82 11.08 13.96
N LEU A 638 37.83 10.23 13.74
CA LEU A 638 39.25 10.56 13.98
C LEU A 638 39.73 11.77 13.16
N SER A 639 39.06 12.08 12.03
CA SER A 639 39.20 13.32 11.28
C SER A 639 37.87 14.08 11.26
N SER A 640 37.88 15.31 11.75
CA SER A 640 36.72 16.21 11.72
C SER A 640 36.61 16.85 10.34
N ALA A 641 35.54 16.56 9.60
CA ALA A 641 35.22 17.18 8.31
C ALA A 641 33.93 18.00 8.42
N PRO A 642 33.86 19.19 7.78
CA PRO A 642 32.64 19.99 7.76
C PRO A 642 31.54 19.26 6.99
N VAL A 643 30.33 19.24 7.55
CA VAL A 643 29.13 18.77 6.89
C VAL A 643 28.40 19.98 6.32
N GLU A 644 28.22 20.01 5.00
CA GLU A 644 27.64 21.15 4.28
C GLU A 644 26.56 20.65 3.30
N ILE A 645 25.53 21.48 3.07
CA ILE A 645 24.49 21.26 2.06
C ILE A 645 24.44 22.45 1.11
N ALA A 646 24.04 22.25 -0.15
CA ALA A 646 23.85 23.39 -1.04
C ALA A 646 22.57 24.16 -0.66
N SER A 647 22.59 25.50 -0.71
CA SER A 647 21.39 26.33 -0.49
C SER A 647 20.29 26.03 -1.52
N ALA A 648 20.67 25.59 -2.72
CA ALA A 648 19.75 25.09 -3.74
C ALA A 648 18.96 23.84 -3.30
N GLU A 649 19.47 23.03 -2.37
CA GLU A 649 18.73 21.88 -1.83
C GLU A 649 17.56 22.33 -0.94
N LEU A 650 17.63 23.53 -0.36
CA LEU A 650 16.54 24.14 0.42
C LEU A 650 15.47 24.82 -0.45
N THR A 651 15.54 24.69 -1.77
CA THR A 651 14.41 25.03 -2.67
C THR A 651 13.29 23.99 -2.61
N ARG A 652 13.53 22.87 -1.90
CA ARG A 652 12.57 21.82 -1.57
C ARG A 652 12.20 21.91 -0.08
N HIS A 653 11.63 20.86 0.49
CA HIS A 653 11.21 20.83 1.88
C HIS A 653 12.31 20.23 2.78
N ALA A 654 12.57 20.86 3.93
CA ALA A 654 13.53 20.38 4.93
C ALA A 654 12.83 20.20 6.29
N ALA A 655 13.02 19.03 6.92
CA ALA A 655 12.46 18.71 8.22
C ALA A 655 13.58 18.38 9.23
N PHE A 656 13.54 18.99 10.41
CA PHE A 656 14.50 18.77 11.49
C PHE A 656 13.83 17.94 12.60
N LEU A 657 14.19 16.66 12.71
CA LEU A 657 13.56 15.68 13.61
C LEU A 657 14.56 15.20 14.69
N GLY A 658 14.05 14.73 15.84
CA GLY A 658 14.87 14.36 17.00
C GLY A 658 14.16 14.57 18.34
N GLY A 659 14.61 13.92 19.41
CA GLY A 659 14.05 14.05 20.76
C GLY A 659 14.16 15.47 21.35
N THR A 660 13.42 15.79 22.41
CA THR A 660 13.56 17.09 23.10
C THR A 660 15.02 17.32 23.54
N GLY A 661 15.55 18.53 23.33
CA GLY A 661 16.95 18.86 23.66
C GLY A 661 18.01 18.49 22.61
N SER A 662 17.67 17.75 21.55
CA SER A 662 18.61 17.35 20.48
C SER A 662 19.13 18.47 19.56
N GLY A 663 18.71 19.72 19.77
CA GLY A 663 19.16 20.86 18.95
C GLY A 663 18.44 21.08 17.62
N LYS A 664 17.30 20.40 17.34
CA LYS A 664 16.49 20.59 16.11
C LYS A 664 16.28 22.06 15.72
N THR A 665 15.71 22.85 16.65
CA THR A 665 15.40 24.26 16.42
C THR A 665 16.68 25.08 16.22
N THR A 666 17.73 24.78 16.99
CA THR A 666 19.04 25.42 16.88
C THR A 666 19.66 25.19 15.50
N LEU A 667 19.58 23.97 14.96
CA LEU A 667 20.08 23.65 13.63
C LEU A 667 19.28 24.34 12.52
N ALA A 668 17.95 24.33 12.61
CA ALA A 668 17.09 25.03 11.65
C ALA A 668 17.39 26.54 11.62
N LEU A 669 17.52 27.16 12.79
CA LEU A 669 17.87 28.59 12.91
C LEU A 669 19.27 28.87 12.36
N ASN A 670 20.26 28.03 12.66
CA ASN A 670 21.61 28.18 12.13
C ASN A 670 21.64 28.20 10.59
N LEU A 671 20.80 27.42 9.92
CA LEU A 671 20.67 27.45 8.46
C LEU A 671 19.95 28.70 7.96
N ILE A 672 18.87 29.12 8.63
CA ILE A 672 18.15 30.35 8.31
C ILE A 672 19.06 31.58 8.44
N GLU A 673 19.87 31.67 9.51
CA GLU A 673 20.84 32.74 9.70
C GLU A 673 21.87 32.79 8.55
N GLN A 674 22.37 31.63 8.13
CA GLN A 674 23.28 31.54 6.98
C GLN A 674 22.62 31.97 5.66
N LEU A 675 21.34 31.64 5.44
CA LEU A 675 20.59 32.11 4.27
C LEU A 675 20.41 33.64 4.27
N ILE A 676 20.08 34.20 5.44
CA ILE A 676 19.94 35.65 5.63
C ILE A 676 21.27 36.36 5.35
N GLU A 677 22.38 35.82 5.85
CA GLU A 677 23.73 36.33 5.59
C GLU A 677 24.10 36.31 4.09
N GLN A 678 23.51 35.39 3.32
CA GLN A 678 23.65 35.26 1.86
C GLN A 678 22.68 36.15 1.06
N GLY A 679 21.84 36.95 1.72
CA GLY A 679 20.88 37.83 1.04
C GLY A 679 19.54 37.19 0.72
N ILE A 680 19.26 35.98 1.23
CA ILE A 680 18.00 35.27 0.99
C ILE A 680 17.01 35.62 2.12
N PRO A 681 15.87 36.26 1.81
CA PRO A 681 14.87 36.61 2.83
C PRO A 681 14.18 35.36 3.37
N ALA A 682 13.77 35.42 4.64
CA ALA A 682 13.11 34.30 5.33
C ALA A 682 11.82 34.74 6.04
N VAL A 683 10.78 33.91 5.94
CA VAL A 683 9.53 34.06 6.68
C VAL A 683 9.38 32.87 7.63
N LEU A 684 9.28 33.14 8.94
CA LEU A 684 9.16 32.14 10.00
C LEU A 684 7.75 32.17 10.59
N ILE A 685 7.09 31.01 10.65
CA ILE A 685 5.81 30.86 11.35
C ILE A 685 6.09 30.23 12.72
N ASP A 686 5.92 31.01 13.78
CA ASP A 686 6.27 30.63 15.15
C ASP A 686 5.03 30.40 16.02
N ARG A 687 4.72 29.12 16.27
CA ARG A 687 3.59 28.73 17.11
C ARG A 687 3.88 28.85 18.61
N LYS A 688 5.12 28.60 19.04
CA LYS A 688 5.47 28.59 20.47
C LYS A 688 5.79 29.99 21.01
N GLY A 689 6.16 30.90 20.11
CA GLY A 689 6.59 32.26 20.44
C GLY A 689 8.07 32.34 20.82
N ASP A 690 8.83 31.24 20.68
CA ASP A 690 10.21 31.14 21.11
C ASP A 690 11.16 31.86 20.14
N LEU A 691 10.73 32.09 18.90
CA LEU A 691 11.51 32.74 17.85
C LEU A 691 11.29 34.25 17.80
N CYS A 692 10.29 34.76 18.53
CA CYS A 692 10.01 36.19 18.64
C CYS A 692 11.17 36.99 19.27
N GLY A 693 12.13 36.31 19.91
CA GLY A 693 13.31 36.93 20.52
C GLY A 693 14.17 37.76 19.57
N TYR A 694 14.22 37.44 18.27
CA TYR A 694 14.96 38.27 17.29
C TYR A 694 14.38 39.68 17.13
N ALA A 695 13.11 39.89 17.50
CA ALA A 695 12.45 41.20 17.48
C ALA A 695 12.70 42.02 18.76
N ASP A 696 13.35 41.42 19.78
CA ASP A 696 13.70 42.09 21.04
C ASP A 696 15.15 42.59 21.00
N GLU A 697 15.36 43.88 21.28
CA GLU A 697 16.70 44.47 21.35
C GLU A 697 17.56 43.85 22.46
N ALA A 698 16.96 43.42 23.57
CA ALA A 698 17.66 42.79 24.68
C ALA A 698 18.30 41.46 24.26
N TRP A 699 17.64 40.71 23.35
CA TRP A 699 18.19 39.48 22.80
C TRP A 699 19.50 39.76 22.07
N TRP A 700 19.57 40.84 21.28
CA TRP A 700 20.79 41.21 20.55
C TRP A 700 21.91 41.71 21.45
N GLN A 701 21.59 42.30 22.60
CA GLN A 701 22.58 42.80 23.58
C GLN A 701 23.08 41.72 24.54
N ALA A 702 22.37 40.59 24.66
CA ALA A 702 22.76 39.51 25.55
C ALA A 702 24.12 38.86 25.15
N PRO A 703 25.04 38.64 26.10
CA PRO A 703 26.34 38.01 25.84
C PRO A 703 26.16 36.58 25.33
N ALA A 704 26.98 36.19 24.35
CA ALA A 704 27.01 34.81 23.83
C ALA A 704 28.13 34.00 24.49
N ASP A 705 28.01 32.67 24.48
CA ASP A 705 28.89 31.76 25.22
C ASP A 705 30.35 31.77 24.77
N THR A 706 30.62 32.23 23.55
CA THR A 706 31.98 32.31 22.99
C THR A 706 32.24 33.66 22.27
N PRO A 707 33.52 34.09 22.17
CA PRO A 707 33.90 35.27 21.39
C PRO A 707 33.47 35.17 19.92
N ASP A 708 33.58 33.98 19.31
CA ASP A 708 33.17 33.72 17.92
C ASP A 708 31.66 33.84 17.74
N SER A 709 30.87 33.28 18.66
CA SER A 709 29.41 33.43 18.66
C SER A 709 29.00 34.91 18.83
N THR A 710 29.74 35.69 19.60
CA THR A 710 29.49 37.13 19.78
C THR A 710 29.78 37.91 18.49
N ALA A 711 30.87 37.59 17.81
CA ALA A 711 31.21 38.19 16.51
C ALA A 711 30.16 37.84 15.44
N ARG A 712 29.74 36.57 15.37
CA ARG A 712 28.69 36.09 14.45
C ARG A 712 27.36 36.78 14.69
N LYS A 713 26.92 36.91 15.95
CA LYS A 713 25.68 37.59 16.33
C LYS A 713 25.68 39.07 15.93
N ARG A 714 26.81 39.77 16.07
CA ARG A 714 26.95 41.16 15.59
C ARG A 714 26.89 41.25 14.07
N ALA A 715 27.61 40.38 13.37
CA ALA A 715 27.61 40.34 11.90
C ALA A 715 26.21 40.06 11.32
N LEU A 716 25.45 39.15 11.96
CA LEU A 716 24.06 38.87 11.59
C LEU A 716 23.16 40.09 11.84
N ARG A 717 23.30 40.77 12.99
CA ARG A 717 22.51 41.98 13.33
C ARG A 717 22.63 43.07 12.27
N ASP A 718 23.83 43.30 11.77
CA ASP A 718 24.10 44.34 10.77
C ASP A 718 23.49 44.00 9.40
N ARG A 719 23.19 42.72 9.14
CA ARG A 719 22.65 42.21 7.87
C ARG A 719 21.17 41.91 7.89
N VAL A 720 20.55 41.70 9.05
CA VAL A 720 19.14 41.31 9.15
C VAL A 720 18.23 42.49 9.45
N LEU A 721 17.07 42.51 8.82
CA LEU A 721 15.96 43.39 9.15
C LEU A 721 14.79 42.55 9.65
N VAL A 722 14.56 42.56 10.97
CA VAL A 722 13.54 41.73 11.63
C VAL A 722 12.20 42.46 11.67
N GLU A 723 11.13 41.81 11.22
CA GLU A 723 9.74 42.27 11.43
C GLU A 723 8.90 41.19 12.12
N LEU A 724 8.17 41.59 13.16
CA LEU A 724 7.26 40.71 13.90
C LEU A 724 5.79 41.01 13.56
N TYR A 725 5.10 40.00 13.06
CA TYR A 725 3.66 40.00 12.81
C TYR A 725 2.96 39.14 13.86
N THR A 726 1.85 39.65 14.38
CA THR A 726 1.09 39.03 15.47
C THR A 726 -0.39 38.99 15.11
N PRO A 727 -0.82 38.06 14.25
CA PRO A 727 -2.22 37.97 13.84
C PRO A 727 -3.15 37.79 15.05
N GLY A 728 -4.24 38.56 15.07
CA GLY A 728 -5.20 38.57 16.19
C GLY A 728 -4.68 39.24 17.47
N ASN A 729 -3.54 39.95 17.43
CA ASN A 729 -3.02 40.68 18.58
C ASN A 729 -2.45 42.05 18.17
N PRO A 730 -2.80 43.15 18.88
CA PRO A 730 -2.31 44.49 18.56
C PRO A 730 -0.82 44.71 18.92
N ARG A 731 -0.19 43.81 19.69
CA ARG A 731 1.24 43.91 20.06
C ARG A 731 2.15 43.34 18.96
N GLY A 732 2.51 44.19 18.01
CA GLY A 732 3.31 43.83 16.85
C GLY A 732 2.73 44.50 15.61
N ARG A 733 3.00 43.97 14.42
CA ARG A 733 2.25 44.37 13.22
C ARG A 733 1.00 43.49 13.07
N PRO A 734 -0.22 44.05 13.15
CA PRO A 734 -1.42 43.28 12.86
C PRO A 734 -1.54 43.03 11.35
N SER A 735 -1.97 41.83 10.98
CA SER A 735 -2.22 41.43 9.58
C SER A 735 -3.68 41.00 9.42
N LYS A 736 -4.40 41.60 8.47
CA LYS A 736 -5.76 41.17 8.09
C LYS A 736 -5.67 39.94 7.20
N LEU A 737 -6.60 39.01 7.39
CA LEU A 737 -6.83 37.91 6.46
C LEU A 737 -8.13 38.15 5.68
N PRO A 738 -8.08 38.36 4.36
CA PRO A 738 -9.30 38.36 3.56
C PRO A 738 -9.88 36.94 3.53
N LEU A 739 -11.21 36.82 3.62
CA LEU A 739 -11.92 35.56 3.41
C LEU A 739 -11.90 35.17 1.92
N VAL A 740 -11.92 36.19 1.05
CA VAL A 740 -11.71 36.10 -0.38
C VAL A 740 -10.71 37.18 -0.81
N PRO A 741 -9.51 36.82 -1.29
CA PRO A 741 -8.51 37.77 -1.80
C PRO A 741 -8.93 38.50 -3.08
N ALA A 742 -8.49 39.75 -3.26
CA ALA A 742 -8.69 40.50 -4.50
C ALA A 742 -7.97 39.85 -5.70
N GLY A 743 -8.59 39.87 -6.89
CA GLY A 743 -7.92 39.51 -8.16
C GLY A 743 -7.87 38.03 -8.51
N MET A 744 -8.71 37.19 -7.90
CA MET A 744 -8.90 35.80 -8.35
C MET A 744 -9.78 35.75 -9.61
N SER A 745 -9.27 35.23 -10.72
CA SER A 745 -10.05 34.86 -11.91
C SER A 745 -10.69 33.49 -11.73
N ALA A 746 -11.86 33.29 -12.34
CA ALA A 746 -12.66 32.06 -12.27
C ALA A 746 -12.06 30.90 -13.11
N ASP A 747 -10.82 30.51 -12.82
CA ASP A 747 -10.18 29.31 -13.40
C ASP A 747 -10.41 28.09 -12.48
N GLY A 748 -10.26 26.86 -12.96
CA GLY A 748 -10.53 25.63 -12.16
C GLY A 748 -9.72 25.50 -10.85
N GLN A 749 -8.65 26.29 -10.69
CA GLN A 749 -7.88 26.39 -9.44
C GLN A 749 -8.60 27.21 -8.35
N PHE A 750 -9.49 28.13 -8.74
CA PHE A 750 -10.32 28.94 -7.85
C PHE A 750 -11.28 28.07 -7.03
N ASP A 751 -11.89 27.07 -7.67
CA ASP A 751 -12.85 26.18 -7.02
C ASP A 751 -12.25 25.40 -5.85
N GLN A 752 -10.98 24.99 -5.99
CA GLN A 752 -10.24 24.28 -4.94
C GLN A 752 -9.85 25.20 -3.78
N LEU A 753 -9.44 26.44 -4.09
CA LEU A 753 -9.06 27.43 -3.08
C LEU A 753 -10.27 27.87 -2.24
N ALA A 754 -11.39 28.17 -2.90
CA ALA A 754 -12.62 28.55 -2.21
C ALA A 754 -13.21 27.38 -1.40
N ALA A 755 -13.08 26.14 -1.86
CA ALA A 755 -13.47 24.96 -1.09
C ALA A 755 -12.59 24.75 0.15
N SER A 756 -11.28 24.95 0.02
CA SER A 756 -10.33 24.88 1.14
C SER A 756 -10.62 25.97 2.19
N ALA A 757 -10.77 27.22 1.76
CA ALA A 757 -11.11 28.35 2.63
C ALA A 757 -12.46 28.18 3.33
N GLY A 758 -13.49 27.75 2.58
CA GLY A 758 -14.82 27.47 3.13
C GLY A 758 -14.83 26.32 4.15
N SER A 759 -14.06 25.26 3.90
CA SER A 759 -13.93 24.16 4.85
C SER A 759 -13.14 24.56 6.11
N ALA A 760 -12.07 25.36 5.98
CA ALA A 760 -11.32 25.85 7.12
C ALA A 760 -12.17 26.78 8.00
N LEU A 761 -12.94 27.66 7.37
CA LEU A 761 -13.91 28.53 8.06
C LEU A 761 -14.99 27.70 8.79
N ALA A 762 -15.52 26.66 8.14
CA ALA A 762 -16.53 25.82 8.75
C ALA A 762 -16.01 25.12 10.01
N SER A 763 -14.77 24.60 9.98
CA SER A 763 -14.11 24.05 11.17
C SER A 763 -13.93 25.12 12.26
N MET A 764 -13.48 26.32 11.89
CA MET A 764 -13.25 27.44 12.83
C MET A 764 -14.53 27.87 13.57
N ILE A 765 -15.68 27.87 12.89
CA ILE A 765 -16.96 28.23 13.51
C ILE A 765 -17.67 27.02 14.17
N GLY A 766 -17.00 25.86 14.26
CA GLY A 766 -17.53 24.68 14.94
C GLY A 766 -18.56 23.89 14.13
N PHE A 767 -18.38 23.82 12.81
CA PHE A 767 -18.97 22.84 11.91
C PHE A 767 -17.87 21.90 11.44
N GLY A 768 -17.47 20.98 12.33
CA GLY A 768 -16.36 20.03 12.10
C GLY A 768 -16.62 19.01 10.98
N SER A 769 -15.67 18.09 10.76
CA SER A 769 -15.71 17.10 9.66
C SER A 769 -16.81 16.04 9.77
N GLU A 770 -17.55 15.99 10.88
CA GLU A 770 -18.63 15.04 11.12
C GLU A 770 -19.77 15.15 10.09
N SER A 771 -20.34 13.99 9.72
CA SER A 771 -21.43 13.88 8.72
C SER A 771 -22.64 14.79 9.02
N ARG A 772 -22.97 15.00 10.31
CA ARG A 772 -24.09 15.89 10.72
C ARG A 772 -23.93 17.36 10.32
N TYR A 773 -22.71 17.82 10.07
CA TYR A 773 -22.41 19.20 9.65
C TYR A 773 -22.15 19.31 8.14
N GLY A 774 -22.30 18.22 7.39
CA GLY A 774 -22.13 18.19 5.94
C GLY A 774 -22.90 19.30 5.20
N PRO A 775 -24.20 19.52 5.48
CA PRO A 775 -24.97 20.58 4.84
C PRO A 775 -24.43 22.00 5.10
N GLN A 776 -24.08 22.32 6.35
CA GLN A 776 -23.55 23.65 6.73
C GLN A 776 -22.18 23.91 6.11
N ARG A 777 -21.33 22.89 6.05
CA ARG A 777 -20.01 22.96 5.40
C ARG A 777 -20.14 23.20 3.89
N ALA A 778 -21.02 22.46 3.23
CA ALA A 778 -21.29 22.65 1.80
C ALA A 778 -21.80 24.07 1.51
N ILE A 779 -22.76 24.56 2.31
CA ILE A 779 -23.28 25.93 2.16
C ILE A 779 -22.17 26.97 2.31
N LEU A 780 -21.28 26.84 3.31
CA LEU A 780 -20.16 27.77 3.51
C LEU A 780 -19.16 27.77 2.35
N ILE A 781 -18.84 26.60 1.80
CA ILE A 781 -17.98 26.48 0.62
C ILE A 781 -18.61 27.21 -0.57
N HIS A 782 -19.89 26.98 -0.84
CA HIS A 782 -20.60 27.66 -1.92
C HIS A 782 -20.77 29.16 -1.66
N ALA A 783 -20.96 29.60 -0.42
CA ALA A 783 -21.05 31.00 -0.06
C ALA A 783 -19.73 31.76 -0.30
N VAL A 784 -18.59 31.18 0.10
CA VAL A 784 -17.26 31.74 -0.20
C VAL A 784 -17.02 31.83 -1.71
N LYS A 785 -17.43 30.80 -2.47
CA LYS A 785 -17.35 30.80 -3.94
C LYS A 785 -18.19 31.92 -4.57
N GLN A 786 -19.46 32.04 -4.16
CA GLN A 786 -20.35 33.07 -4.72
C GLN A 786 -19.89 34.48 -4.36
N LEU A 787 -19.34 34.67 -3.17
CA LEU A 787 -18.83 35.98 -2.75
C LEU A 787 -17.72 36.49 -3.67
N ALA A 788 -16.82 35.60 -4.10
CA ALA A 788 -15.77 35.95 -5.07
C ALA A 788 -16.31 36.25 -6.47
N VAL A 789 -17.37 35.56 -6.90
CA VAL A 789 -18.01 35.77 -8.21
C VAL A 789 -18.77 37.09 -8.24
N LEU A 790 -19.45 37.45 -7.15
CA LEU A 790 -20.25 38.67 -7.04
C LEU A 790 -19.39 39.92 -6.87
N ARG A 791 -18.17 39.78 -6.31
CA ARG A 791 -17.23 40.90 -6.08
C ARG A 791 -15.85 40.62 -6.69
N PRO A 792 -15.76 40.47 -8.02
CA PRO A 792 -14.50 40.17 -8.68
C PRO A 792 -13.50 41.31 -8.47
N GLY A 793 -12.28 40.97 -8.06
CA GLY A 793 -11.23 41.98 -7.85
C GLY A 793 -11.31 42.74 -6.53
N GLN A 794 -12.29 42.46 -5.66
CA GLN A 794 -12.44 43.10 -4.35
C GLN A 794 -12.14 42.11 -3.22
N GLU A 795 -11.50 42.60 -2.15
CA GLU A 795 -11.35 41.81 -0.93
C GLU A 795 -12.69 41.72 -0.20
N SER A 796 -13.05 40.51 0.25
CA SER A 796 -14.27 40.31 1.04
C SER A 796 -13.94 39.68 2.39
N GLY A 797 -14.57 40.19 3.44
CA GLY A 797 -14.44 39.79 4.84
C GLY A 797 -15.61 38.94 5.32
N ILE A 798 -15.73 38.85 6.64
CA ILE A 798 -16.77 38.02 7.29
C ILE A 798 -18.12 38.72 7.24
N GLU A 799 -18.12 40.05 7.21
CA GLU A 799 -19.29 40.92 7.10
C GLU A 799 -20.06 40.66 5.80
N GLU A 800 -19.36 40.65 4.66
CA GLU A 800 -19.99 40.40 3.37
C GLU A 800 -20.49 38.96 3.25
N LEU A 801 -19.81 37.99 3.87
CA LEU A 801 -20.26 36.61 3.91
C LEU A 801 -21.54 36.45 4.76
N VAL A 802 -21.62 37.15 5.88
CA VAL A 802 -22.84 37.21 6.71
C VAL A 802 -23.99 37.80 5.91
N GLU A 803 -23.77 38.93 5.22
CA GLU A 803 -24.79 39.58 4.38
C GLU A 803 -25.29 38.65 3.26
N LEU A 804 -24.39 37.93 2.60
CA LEU A 804 -24.74 36.99 1.52
C LEU A 804 -25.61 35.82 2.01
N VAL A 805 -25.28 35.25 3.17
CA VAL A 805 -26.02 34.11 3.72
C VAL A 805 -27.34 34.56 4.37
N ASP A 806 -27.36 35.70 5.06
CA ASP A 806 -28.56 36.22 5.75
C ASP A 806 -29.63 36.71 4.78
N SER A 807 -29.22 37.37 3.69
CA SER A 807 -30.13 37.80 2.62
C SER A 807 -30.68 36.64 1.78
N ALA A 808 -30.17 35.42 1.99
CA ALA A 808 -30.46 34.24 1.18
C ALA A 808 -30.34 34.53 -0.31
N ASP A 809 -29.19 35.10 -0.72
CA ASP A 809 -28.97 35.59 -2.07
C ASP A 809 -29.38 34.55 -3.14
N PRO A 810 -30.16 34.93 -4.17
CA PRO A 810 -30.65 34.00 -5.18
C PRO A 810 -29.57 33.18 -5.89
N SER A 811 -28.36 33.74 -6.08
CA SER A 811 -27.23 33.04 -6.68
C SER A 811 -26.68 31.95 -5.76
N LEU A 812 -26.63 32.20 -4.44
CA LEU A 812 -26.24 31.22 -3.44
C LEU A 812 -27.29 30.12 -3.29
N VAL A 813 -28.58 30.47 -3.21
CA VAL A 813 -29.68 29.50 -3.13
C VAL A 813 -29.68 28.58 -4.36
N ASN A 814 -29.45 29.12 -5.55
CA ASN A 814 -29.32 28.31 -6.76
C ASN A 814 -28.06 27.42 -6.73
N ALA A 815 -26.93 27.95 -6.26
CA ALA A 815 -25.65 27.23 -6.21
C ALA A 815 -25.67 26.03 -5.23
N ILE A 816 -26.42 26.10 -4.14
CA ILE A 816 -26.55 24.99 -3.16
C ILE A 816 -27.60 23.93 -3.56
N GLY A 817 -28.38 24.20 -4.62
CA GLY A 817 -29.34 23.25 -5.18
C GLY A 817 -30.44 22.80 -4.21
N LYS A 818 -30.39 21.52 -3.80
CA LYS A 818 -31.41 20.89 -2.93
C LYS A 818 -31.12 21.02 -1.43
N LEU A 819 -30.03 21.69 -1.05
CA LEU A 819 -29.70 21.90 0.36
C LEU A 819 -30.69 22.89 1.01
N ASP A 820 -31.12 22.56 2.23
CA ASP A 820 -32.20 23.27 2.92
C ASP A 820 -31.71 24.61 3.51
N THR A 821 -32.40 25.70 3.17
CA THR A 821 -32.07 27.06 3.66
C THR A 821 -32.29 27.24 5.16
N LYS A 822 -32.94 26.29 5.85
CA LYS A 822 -33.03 26.29 7.32
C LYS A 822 -31.68 26.37 8.02
N HIS A 823 -30.61 25.95 7.35
CA HIS A 823 -29.25 25.98 7.88
C HIS A 823 -28.64 27.39 7.88
N PHE A 824 -29.18 28.36 7.12
CA PHE A 824 -28.61 29.70 6.98
C PHE A 824 -28.61 30.45 8.31
N LYS A 825 -29.70 30.40 9.07
CA LYS A 825 -29.79 31.06 10.39
C LYS A 825 -28.70 30.57 11.36
N ALA A 826 -28.45 29.26 11.37
CA ALA A 826 -27.41 28.68 12.22
C ALA A 826 -26.01 29.13 11.77
N ILE A 827 -25.77 29.21 10.46
CA ILE A 827 -24.50 29.67 9.89
C ILE A 827 -24.26 31.16 10.24
N VAL A 828 -25.25 32.02 9.99
CA VAL A 828 -25.20 33.45 10.30
C VAL A 828 -24.93 33.67 11.79
N GLN A 829 -25.66 32.99 12.68
CA GLN A 829 -25.45 33.10 14.12
C GLN A 829 -24.02 32.74 14.53
N LYS A 830 -23.43 31.70 13.93
CA LYS A 830 -22.06 31.28 14.22
C LYS A 830 -21.00 32.22 13.63
N LEU A 831 -21.21 32.72 12.41
CA LEU A 831 -20.34 33.72 11.78
C LEU A 831 -20.35 35.03 12.58
N GLU A 832 -21.52 35.49 13.01
CA GLU A 832 -21.67 36.65 13.89
C GLU A 832 -20.98 36.47 15.24
N THR A 833 -21.12 35.28 15.84
CA THR A 833 -20.42 34.95 17.09
C THR A 833 -18.91 35.07 16.92
N VAL A 834 -18.35 34.57 15.82
CA VAL A 834 -16.92 34.64 15.54
C VAL A 834 -16.48 36.07 15.20
N ARG A 835 -17.28 36.84 14.46
CA ARG A 835 -17.02 38.26 14.20
C ARG A 835 -16.90 39.06 15.51
N LEU A 836 -17.79 38.81 16.47
CA LEU A 836 -17.80 39.51 17.76
C LEU A 836 -16.72 39.02 18.74
N THR A 837 -16.43 37.72 18.76
CA THR A 837 -15.47 37.12 19.72
C THR A 837 -14.03 37.16 19.22
N ARG A 838 -13.81 37.18 17.90
CA ARG A 838 -12.50 37.14 17.24
C ARG A 838 -12.29 38.32 16.29
N GLY A 839 -12.94 39.45 16.56
CA GLY A 839 -12.95 40.63 15.68
C GLY A 839 -11.56 41.16 15.31
N GLU A 840 -10.56 41.04 16.18
CA GLU A 840 -9.17 41.45 15.90
C GLU A 840 -8.48 40.64 14.78
N LEU A 841 -8.94 39.41 14.49
CA LEU A 841 -8.47 38.61 13.36
C LEU A 841 -9.00 39.13 12.01
N PHE A 842 -10.17 39.78 12.05
CA PHE A 842 -10.91 40.26 10.88
C PHE A 842 -10.96 41.80 10.78
N ALA A 843 -10.37 42.52 11.73
CA ALA A 843 -10.48 43.96 11.86
C ALA A 843 -9.90 44.70 10.65
N SER A 844 -10.63 45.74 10.22
CA SER A 844 -10.26 46.58 9.07
C SER A 844 -9.07 47.52 9.30
N SER A 845 -8.54 47.60 10.52
CA SER A 845 -7.38 48.43 10.89
C SER A 845 -6.02 47.78 10.61
N ALA A 846 -5.99 46.49 10.26
CA ALA A 846 -4.79 45.74 9.94
C ALA A 846 -4.51 45.75 8.42
N GLY A 847 -3.24 45.89 8.01
CA GLY A 847 -2.86 45.83 6.59
C GLY A 847 -2.98 44.41 6.02
N PRO A 848 -3.20 44.24 4.71
CA PRO A 848 -3.29 42.92 4.07
C PRO A 848 -1.95 42.17 4.15
N LEU A 849 -2.02 40.84 4.13
CA LEU A 849 -0.85 39.97 4.04
C LEU A 849 -0.22 40.08 2.65
N ASP A 850 0.84 40.89 2.49
CA ASP A 850 1.52 41.12 1.22
C ASP A 850 2.94 40.53 1.20
N PHE A 851 3.12 39.46 0.42
CA PHE A 851 4.41 38.78 0.28
C PHE A 851 5.52 39.65 -0.32
N ASN A 852 5.20 40.68 -1.11
CA ASN A 852 6.21 41.64 -1.57
C ASN A 852 6.82 42.37 -0.37
N ARG A 853 6.00 42.72 0.62
CA ARG A 853 6.44 43.36 1.87
C ARG A 853 7.11 42.38 2.83
N LEU A 854 6.61 41.14 2.93
CA LEU A 854 7.21 40.09 3.78
C LEU A 854 8.62 39.69 3.31
N LEU A 855 8.97 39.93 2.04
CA LEU A 855 10.26 39.55 1.46
C LEU A 855 11.15 40.74 1.09
N ALA A 856 10.63 41.97 1.08
CA ALA A 856 11.37 43.16 0.66
C ALA A 856 12.59 43.46 1.55
N ALA A 857 13.78 43.44 0.98
CA ALA A 857 14.98 43.97 1.61
C ALA A 857 14.94 45.50 1.67
N GLU A 858 15.43 46.11 2.75
CA GLU A 858 15.54 47.57 2.90
C GLU A 858 16.95 47.96 3.36
N GLY A 859 17.52 48.99 2.74
CA GLY A 859 18.82 49.56 3.15
C GLY A 859 20.00 48.58 3.07
N GLY A 860 19.94 47.58 2.19
CA GLY A 860 20.97 46.54 2.05
C GLY A 860 20.93 45.42 3.10
N ARG A 861 19.90 45.41 3.96
CA ARG A 861 19.64 44.34 4.94
C ARG A 861 18.61 43.35 4.40
N THR A 862 18.88 42.07 4.64
CA THR A 862 18.02 40.94 4.26
C THR A 862 16.84 40.84 5.21
N ARG A 863 15.63 40.59 4.67
CA ARG A 863 14.40 40.51 5.45
C ARG A 863 14.31 39.20 6.25
N LEU A 864 14.03 39.31 7.54
CA LEU A 864 13.56 38.21 8.38
C LEU A 864 12.19 38.57 8.96
N THR A 865 11.14 37.95 8.43
CA THR A 865 9.79 38.14 8.94
C THR A 865 9.41 37.00 9.87
N ILE A 866 8.98 37.32 11.08
CA ILE A 866 8.51 36.36 12.07
C ILE A 866 7.03 36.57 12.26
N ILE A 867 6.24 35.51 12.13
CA ILE A 867 4.80 35.53 12.31
C ILE A 867 4.45 34.65 13.50
N SER A 868 4.04 35.28 14.61
CA SER A 868 3.72 34.57 15.84
C SER A 868 2.25 34.15 15.86
N THR A 869 1.98 32.86 15.73
CA THR A 869 0.61 32.30 15.79
C THR A 869 0.20 31.89 17.21
N LYS A 870 1.02 32.22 18.22
CA LYS A 870 0.75 31.94 19.64
C LYS A 870 -0.54 32.59 20.14
N PHE A 871 -0.88 33.76 19.60
CA PHE A 871 -2.02 34.56 20.05
C PHE A 871 -3.36 34.15 19.42
N LEU A 872 -3.34 33.26 18.43
CA LEU A 872 -4.53 32.78 17.75
C LEU A 872 -5.36 31.79 18.57
N GLY A 873 -4.89 31.38 19.75
CA GLY A 873 -5.66 30.48 20.63
C GLY A 873 -5.67 29.05 20.12
N ASP A 874 -6.85 28.55 19.74
CA ASP A 874 -7.08 27.13 19.42
C ASP A 874 -6.45 26.69 18.09
N THR A 875 -6.42 25.38 17.85
CA THR A 875 -5.82 24.81 16.63
C THR A 875 -6.61 25.18 15.37
N ALA A 876 -7.92 25.39 15.47
CA ALA A 876 -8.76 25.69 14.32
C ALA A 876 -8.49 27.10 13.79
N ASP A 877 -8.27 28.07 14.67
CA ASP A 877 -7.86 29.44 14.34
C ASP A 877 -6.49 29.47 13.66
N VAL A 878 -5.54 28.67 14.16
CA VAL A 878 -4.22 28.53 13.54
C VAL A 878 -4.34 27.90 12.16
N GLN A 879 -5.12 26.83 12.01
CA GLN A 879 -5.32 26.17 10.72
C GLN A 879 -5.99 27.10 9.71
N PHE A 880 -7.00 27.85 10.13
CA PHE A 880 -7.64 28.88 9.30
C PHE A 880 -6.61 29.93 8.86
N TRP A 881 -5.82 30.46 9.79
CA TRP A 881 -4.80 31.47 9.47
C TRP A 881 -3.72 30.94 8.53
N VAL A 882 -3.21 29.73 8.77
CA VAL A 882 -2.20 29.07 7.92
C VAL A 882 -2.76 28.79 6.53
N ALA A 883 -4.01 28.35 6.41
CA ALA A 883 -4.64 28.14 5.11
C ALA A 883 -4.69 29.44 4.30
N GLN A 884 -5.04 30.56 4.92
CA GLN A 884 -5.03 31.86 4.24
C GLN A 884 -3.62 32.34 3.87
N PHE A 885 -2.64 32.12 4.76
CA PHE A 885 -1.23 32.41 4.47
C PHE A 885 -0.73 31.65 3.23
N LEU A 886 -1.04 30.35 3.14
CA LEU A 886 -0.66 29.50 2.01
C LEU A 886 -1.38 29.91 0.71
N ASN A 887 -2.65 30.34 0.80
CA ASN A 887 -3.39 30.85 -0.34
C ASN A 887 -2.73 32.12 -0.92
N GLU A 888 -2.34 33.07 -0.06
CA GLU A 888 -1.63 34.28 -0.51
C GLU A 888 -0.23 33.97 -1.04
N LEU A 889 0.50 33.01 -0.44
CA LEU A 889 1.79 32.57 -0.97
C LEU A 889 1.65 31.99 -2.38
N ARG A 890 0.63 31.14 -2.59
CA ARG A 890 0.34 30.54 -3.90
C ARG A 890 -0.04 31.60 -4.93
N ARG A 891 -0.83 32.60 -4.54
CA ARG A 891 -1.16 33.75 -5.39
C ARG A 891 0.09 34.53 -5.78
N TRP A 892 0.93 34.87 -4.80
CA TRP A 892 2.15 35.63 -5.02
C TRP A 892 3.12 34.90 -5.94
N THR A 893 3.34 33.59 -5.72
CA THR A 893 4.21 32.76 -6.56
C THR A 893 3.67 32.59 -7.98
N SER A 894 2.33 32.55 -8.16
CA SER A 894 1.71 32.52 -9.50
C SER A 894 1.94 33.82 -10.29
N GLY A 895 2.00 34.96 -9.59
CA GLY A 895 2.35 36.26 -10.19
C GLY A 895 3.85 36.50 -10.40
N HIS A 896 4.71 35.66 -9.80
CA HIS A 896 6.17 35.74 -9.86
C HIS A 896 6.79 34.38 -10.20
N PRO A 897 6.48 33.80 -11.37
CA PRO A 897 7.03 32.51 -11.76
C PRO A 897 8.55 32.59 -11.84
N SER A 898 9.25 31.53 -11.40
CA SER A 898 10.70 31.44 -11.54
C SER A 898 11.07 31.57 -13.01
N ALA A 899 11.97 32.51 -13.33
CA ALA A 899 12.70 32.42 -14.59
C ALA A 899 13.46 31.08 -14.54
N SER A 900 13.14 30.18 -15.47
CA SER A 900 13.81 28.88 -15.58
C SER A 900 15.21 29.04 -16.14
#